data_AF-A0A497RTE6-F1
#
_entry.id   AF-A0A497RTE6-F1
#
_cell.length_a   1.000
_cell.length_b   1.000
_cell.length_c   1.000
_cell.angle_alpha   90.00
_cell.angle_beta   90.00
_cell.angle_gamma   90.00
#
_symmetry.space_group_name_H-M   'P 1'
#
loop_
_entity.id
_entity.type
_entity.pdbx_description
1 polymer ?
#
loop_
_entity_poly.entity_id
_entity_poly.type
_entity_poly.pdbx_seq_one_letter_code
_entity_poly.pdbx_strand_id
1 'polypeptide(L)'
;MRFEPRSLDDYYAFGCHKTLTLNSSTHNIKIQYRVPANPPGKIKDARVIAIKVQDYKTSLSEIENSTVSTTWVDKVSLVHNFDDGDYLVIASADVTGDSTDDSVIVRLTLDGTQLGGEFSREPTIANEYYTFITHKLISPGSGSHTLKIQYKSKNGATVHIRNARITILKLEPYRYRYVESDTSSSHSYSWYKDKIAYTLPQNLAGEYLIMASALINHNDVNNGVKARLNIDGSTVSEMVYYPKDTSDWVSYFAIKKINFNSSKHTIKLQYAIHGASGKASIKNARLMILRLSPLFSGVGIVANSSQVSYSGDLYEINATVRFKSNVSANYRILIYNFNRSEWEFSNCDNGTVVANNWVYFKCSKNSNLRDYISKDNRIRIAFGTISASSGNYTFENGEIDSEWQMGGNADWYADNTEAHSGSWSMRAGAITDSQYSSISRMVQGPANITFWWKVSSEINYDLLRFYVDGVEKDRISGSIGWQKKEYTLSPGTHIIEWRYTKDHSTSSGSDTGWVDDISIDEQNIAIEQTQPLKTEIDFIQFNVISREGNYYFRKKFRVDNLDDILSARIRVYSDDRAEIYLNGNLIDNDTTEHNATYWNREIAVDPGLLNSGDNIIAVKLFNNDDESAKFDLEFGIEEKRKKFIVVMTDGIPTHHCGDCGGYPGCPGVCDDTSGTWVSDCYGTIKDCTGNNCSIAINDSICSSCNAHNELNATVYSIGIGPVTIGCPNANTTLREIAKCGKGGYCGSADPKEVENCYLNFAENIVNVTLIEQVFNISGNLSMDNIIYPDSYIRIYTTLAPYLLYGETLLTYESGRFGNNITNGSFFIPLNARPVNVRITSYSGPYWTDKLFIKNKTTGIWIDVYDLSDYGSKYELLGDPYIVNIPAEDVETGWNYINISTGKSPSEPTGGSPDDRAICSVAMKTMIGYGEPAFTSEGCNWTVEFYDNTFATIPVPTDYTGGMLCNYTNSSIYYDNSSAVQDAAFRLFSQLDIMPRDGRLDMKLNPDSVVADARVVGGVRSLWGPVRIKLIVWK
;
A
#
# COMPACT_ATOMS: atom_id res chain seq x y z
N MET A 1 -15.84 10.71 36.76
CA MET A 1 -16.28 12.06 37.16
C MET A 1 -17.42 11.93 38.14
N ARG A 2 -17.54 12.87 39.09
CA ARG A 2 -18.64 12.95 40.07
C ARG A 2 -19.43 14.21 39.73
N PHE A 3 -20.75 14.11 39.71
CA PHE A 3 -21.67 15.20 39.33
C PHE A 3 -22.79 15.27 40.35
N GLU A 4 -23.04 16.47 40.87
CA GLU A 4 -24.10 16.78 41.81
C GLU A 4 -25.09 17.75 41.13
N PRO A 5 -26.23 17.23 40.61
CA PRO A 5 -27.17 18.03 39.85
C PRO A 5 -27.87 19.07 40.73
N ARG A 6 -28.15 20.27 40.17
CA ARG A 6 -28.96 21.28 40.87
C ARG A 6 -30.47 21.10 40.70
N SER A 7 -30.89 20.25 39.76
CA SER A 7 -32.29 19.90 39.46
C SER A 7 -32.39 18.45 39.02
N LEU A 8 -33.55 17.81 39.20
CA LEU A 8 -33.79 16.43 38.73
C LEU A 8 -33.72 16.30 37.19
N ASP A 9 -33.86 17.41 36.48
CA ASP A 9 -33.77 17.48 35.01
C ASP A 9 -32.40 18.00 34.51
N ASP A 10 -31.41 18.13 35.40
CA ASP A 10 -30.05 18.58 35.06
C ASP A 10 -29.29 17.47 34.31
N TYR A 11 -28.91 17.73 33.06
CA TYR A 11 -28.26 16.76 32.16
C TYR A 11 -26.95 17.33 31.63
N TYR A 12 -25.84 16.89 32.21
CA TYR A 12 -24.52 17.38 31.81
C TYR A 12 -23.89 16.53 30.68
N ALA A 13 -23.25 17.20 29.73
CA ALA A 13 -22.48 16.52 28.69
C ALA A 13 -21.03 16.27 29.18
N PHE A 14 -20.60 15.01 29.18
CA PHE A 14 -19.21 14.63 29.42
C PHE A 14 -18.53 14.28 28.09
N GLY A 15 -17.32 14.76 27.91
CA GLY A 15 -16.55 14.52 26.68
C GLY A 15 -15.07 14.36 26.98
N CYS A 16 -14.40 13.43 26.30
CA CYS A 16 -12.95 13.37 26.30
C CYS A 16 -12.46 12.81 24.98
N HIS A 17 -11.21 13.06 24.66
CA HIS A 17 -10.50 12.41 23.55
C HIS A 17 -9.22 11.78 24.07
N LYS A 18 -8.69 10.76 23.38
CA LYS A 18 -7.38 10.15 23.66
C LYS A 18 -6.89 9.42 22.41
N THR A 19 -5.61 9.55 22.10
CA THR A 19 -4.93 8.74 21.08
C THR A 19 -4.45 7.42 21.68
N LEU A 20 -4.67 6.32 20.97
CA LEU A 20 -4.35 4.95 21.40
C LEU A 20 -3.57 4.24 20.30
N THR A 21 -2.53 3.48 20.68
CA THR A 21 -1.87 2.52 19.80
C THR A 21 -2.49 1.15 20.04
N LEU A 22 -3.17 0.60 19.04
CA LEU A 22 -3.81 -0.71 19.11
C LEU A 22 -3.00 -1.72 18.28
N ASN A 23 -2.85 -2.94 18.78
CA ASN A 23 -2.24 -4.05 18.04
C ASN A 23 -3.35 -4.89 17.34
N SER A 24 -2.97 -6.03 16.73
CA SER A 24 -3.90 -6.91 16.02
C SER A 24 -4.88 -7.69 16.92
N SER A 25 -4.77 -7.61 18.25
CA SER A 25 -5.70 -8.28 19.15
C SER A 25 -7.01 -7.49 19.32
N THR A 26 -8.04 -8.15 19.86
CA THR A 26 -9.32 -7.50 20.17
C THR A 26 -9.19 -6.56 21.37
N HIS A 27 -9.55 -5.29 21.19
CA HIS A 27 -9.56 -4.27 22.24
C HIS A 27 -10.99 -3.87 22.62
N ASN A 28 -11.27 -3.74 23.92
CA ASN A 28 -12.58 -3.35 24.44
C ASN A 28 -12.55 -1.92 24.99
N ILE A 29 -13.30 -1.00 24.37
CA ILE A 29 -13.49 0.37 24.88
C ILE A 29 -14.90 0.48 25.47
N LYS A 30 -15.01 0.88 26.75
CA LYS A 30 -16.28 0.93 27.48
C LYS A 30 -16.51 2.32 28.08
N ILE A 31 -17.76 2.78 28.04
CA ILE A 31 -18.25 3.86 28.90
C ILE A 31 -18.95 3.22 30.08
N GLN A 32 -18.59 3.62 31.29
CA GLN A 32 -19.17 3.10 32.52
C GLN A 32 -19.59 4.28 33.40
N TYR A 33 -20.70 4.10 34.12
CA TYR A 33 -21.19 5.04 35.12
C TYR A 33 -21.59 4.27 36.37
N ARG A 34 -21.56 4.94 37.52
CA ARG A 34 -21.99 4.40 38.82
C ARG A 34 -22.87 5.46 39.48
N VAL A 35 -24.00 5.04 40.03
CA VAL A 35 -24.97 5.91 40.69
C VAL A 35 -25.29 5.38 42.09
N PRO A 36 -25.64 6.26 43.04
CA PRO A 36 -26.26 5.85 44.30
C PRO A 36 -27.57 5.08 44.03
N ALA A 37 -27.99 4.24 44.97
CA ALA A 37 -29.20 3.42 44.82
C ALA A 37 -30.50 4.27 44.77
N ASN A 38 -30.49 5.48 45.32
CA ASN A 38 -31.66 6.35 45.35
C ASN A 38 -31.23 7.84 45.48
N PRO A 39 -31.69 8.75 44.59
CA PRO A 39 -32.44 8.48 43.35
C PRO A 39 -31.58 7.78 42.28
N PRO A 40 -32.18 6.97 41.39
CA PRO A 40 -31.44 6.31 40.32
C PRO A 40 -30.95 7.33 39.29
N GLY A 41 -29.64 7.40 39.05
CA GLY A 41 -29.09 8.20 37.97
C GLY A 41 -29.26 7.52 36.60
N LYS A 42 -29.40 8.33 35.55
CA LYS A 42 -29.60 7.87 34.17
C LYS A 42 -28.44 8.32 33.29
N ILE A 43 -27.99 7.47 32.38
CA ILE A 43 -27.11 7.85 31.27
C ILE A 43 -27.92 7.81 29.97
N LYS A 44 -27.79 8.84 29.13
CA LYS A 44 -28.39 8.90 27.77
C LYS A 44 -27.33 9.35 26.77
N ASP A 45 -27.54 9.02 25.49
CA ASP A 45 -26.68 9.45 24.37
C ASP A 45 -25.18 9.11 24.47
N ALA A 46 -24.81 8.05 25.22
CA ALA A 46 -23.43 7.60 25.35
C ALA A 46 -22.85 7.14 24.00
N ARG A 47 -21.71 7.71 23.58
CA ARG A 47 -21.06 7.43 22.30
C ARG A 47 -19.55 7.30 22.45
N VAL A 48 -19.00 6.28 21.80
CA VAL A 48 -17.56 6.14 21.57
C VAL A 48 -17.34 6.10 20.08
N ILE A 49 -16.42 6.93 19.58
CA ILE A 49 -16.03 6.92 18.17
C ILE A 49 -14.51 6.77 18.13
N ALA A 50 -14.04 5.74 17.44
CA ALA A 50 -12.63 5.54 17.14
C ALA A 50 -12.41 5.82 15.65
N ILE A 51 -11.41 6.64 15.33
CA ILE A 51 -11.05 7.02 13.97
C ILE A 51 -9.57 6.77 13.81
N LYS A 52 -9.18 6.06 12.75
CA LYS A 52 -7.78 5.90 12.37
C LYS A 52 -7.29 7.23 11.79
N VAL A 53 -6.25 7.80 12.37
CA VAL A 53 -5.65 9.07 11.95
C VAL A 53 -4.20 8.83 11.52
N GLN A 54 -3.75 9.50 10.45
CA GLN A 54 -2.38 9.34 9.91
C GLN A 54 -1.50 10.56 10.21
N ASP A 55 -2.01 11.77 10.00
CA ASP A 55 -1.28 13.03 10.23
C ASP A 55 -1.85 13.78 11.45
N TYR A 56 -1.27 13.47 12.62
CA TYR A 56 -1.69 14.04 13.89
C TYR A 56 -0.52 14.25 14.85
N LYS A 57 -0.72 15.13 15.82
CA LYS A 57 0.15 15.27 16.98
C LYS A 57 -0.67 15.46 18.24
N THR A 58 -0.24 14.83 19.32
CA THR A 58 -0.88 14.95 20.63
C THR A 58 0.14 15.32 21.70
N SER A 59 -0.27 16.18 22.63
CA SER A 59 0.38 16.40 23.92
C SER A 59 -0.65 16.17 25.02
N LEU A 60 -0.29 15.45 26.09
CA LEU A 60 -1.21 15.12 27.18
C LEU A 60 -0.52 15.06 28.53
N SER A 61 -1.30 15.30 29.59
CA SER A 61 -0.92 15.10 30.99
C SER A 61 -2.10 14.54 31.78
N GLU A 62 -1.96 13.32 32.30
CA GLU A 62 -2.97 12.69 33.16
C GLU A 62 -2.83 13.08 34.63
N ILE A 63 -1.64 13.58 35.02
CA ILE A 63 -1.33 14.04 36.39
C ILE A 63 -2.29 15.15 36.80
N GLU A 64 -2.73 15.14 38.06
CA GLU A 64 -3.51 16.21 38.68
C GLU A 64 -2.58 17.32 39.17
N ASN A 65 -2.88 18.57 38.84
CA ASN A 65 -2.19 19.74 39.36
C ASN A 65 -3.21 20.70 39.95
N SER A 66 -2.81 21.36 41.03
CA SER A 66 -3.59 22.41 41.68
C SER A 66 -2.92 23.77 41.54
N THR A 67 -3.72 24.84 41.60
CA THR A 67 -3.23 26.21 41.71
C THR A 67 -4.22 27.08 42.46
N VAL A 68 -3.72 28.16 43.07
CA VAL A 68 -4.50 29.28 43.63
C VAL A 68 -4.33 30.55 42.79
N SER A 69 -3.58 30.47 41.68
CA SER A 69 -3.23 31.63 40.88
C SER A 69 -4.46 32.22 40.19
N THR A 70 -4.62 33.54 40.27
CA THR A 70 -5.58 34.32 39.47
C THR A 70 -5.05 34.71 38.09
N THR A 71 -3.79 34.34 37.81
CA THR A 71 -3.14 34.44 36.49
C THR A 71 -3.01 33.07 35.84
N TRP A 72 -2.84 33.03 34.53
CA TRP A 72 -2.82 31.79 33.75
C TRP A 72 -1.63 30.90 34.08
N VAL A 73 -1.93 29.63 34.38
CA VAL A 73 -0.95 28.57 34.56
C VAL A 73 -1.05 27.59 33.40
N ASP A 74 0.08 27.26 32.77
CA ASP A 74 0.16 26.27 31.70
C ASP A 74 -0.04 24.86 32.26
N LYS A 75 -0.98 24.10 31.70
CA LYS A 75 -1.21 22.70 32.06
C LYS A 75 -0.57 21.73 31.06
N VAL A 76 -0.80 21.96 29.77
CA VAL A 76 -0.23 21.17 28.68
C VAL A 76 0.18 22.14 27.58
N SER A 77 1.38 21.97 27.05
CA SER A 77 1.87 22.65 25.84
C SER A 77 2.12 21.63 24.72
N LEU A 78 1.76 22.01 23.51
CA LEU A 78 2.06 21.29 22.28
C LEU A 78 2.78 22.27 21.34
N VAL A 79 4.07 22.02 21.11
CA VAL A 79 4.86 22.73 20.09
C VAL A 79 4.83 21.88 18.83
N HIS A 80 4.49 22.49 17.70
CA HIS A 80 4.46 21.81 16.41
C HIS A 80 4.91 22.75 15.30
N ASN A 81 5.67 22.22 14.35
CA ASN A 81 5.98 22.92 13.11
C ASN A 81 4.84 22.63 12.13
N PHE A 82 3.95 23.59 11.97
CA PHE A 82 2.84 23.53 11.03
C PHE A 82 3.34 23.78 9.61
N ASP A 83 2.71 23.12 8.65
CA ASP A 83 2.79 23.50 7.24
C ASP A 83 1.55 24.33 6.90
N ASP A 84 1.51 24.92 5.69
CA ASP A 84 0.31 25.59 5.21
C ASP A 84 -0.87 24.59 5.10
N GLY A 85 -2.03 25.00 5.60
CA GLY A 85 -3.28 24.22 5.57
C GLY A 85 -4.09 24.33 6.87
N ASP A 86 -5.21 23.61 6.89
CA ASP A 86 -6.15 23.64 8.00
C ASP A 86 -5.93 22.47 8.97
N TYR A 87 -6.05 22.76 10.26
CA TYR A 87 -5.91 21.77 11.32
C TYR A 87 -7.12 21.83 12.24
N LEU A 88 -7.64 20.66 12.58
CA LEU A 88 -8.61 20.52 13.67
C LEU A 88 -7.85 20.35 14.98
N VAL A 89 -8.02 21.31 15.89
CA VAL A 89 -7.58 21.20 17.27
C VAL A 89 -8.71 20.66 18.12
N ILE A 90 -8.44 19.64 18.93
CA ILE A 90 -9.34 19.17 19.98
C ILE A 90 -8.59 19.33 21.30
N ALA A 91 -9.22 20.01 22.25
CA ALA A 91 -8.67 20.22 23.59
C ALA A 91 -9.68 19.76 24.63
N SER A 92 -9.23 19.00 25.61
CA SER A 92 -10.06 18.59 26.74
C SER A 92 -9.27 18.49 28.04
N ALA A 93 -9.91 18.75 29.17
CA ALA A 93 -9.37 18.54 30.51
C ALA A 93 -10.50 18.31 31.52
N ASP A 94 -10.19 17.64 32.62
CA ASP A 94 -11.09 17.55 33.77
C ASP A 94 -10.66 18.57 34.83
N VAL A 95 -11.60 19.36 35.33
CA VAL A 95 -11.32 20.46 36.28
C VAL A 95 -12.30 20.49 37.45
N THR A 96 -11.84 21.03 38.59
CA THR A 96 -12.67 21.24 39.79
C THR A 96 -12.09 22.34 40.69
N GLY A 97 -12.77 22.63 41.80
CA GLY A 97 -12.31 23.48 42.89
C GLY A 97 -12.52 22.81 44.25
N ASP A 98 -11.70 23.19 45.23
CA ASP A 98 -11.81 22.70 46.62
C ASP A 98 -12.95 23.37 47.39
N SER A 99 -13.49 24.48 46.89
CA SER A 99 -14.62 25.19 47.47
C SER A 99 -15.79 25.29 46.49
N THR A 100 -16.93 25.71 47.01
CA THR A 100 -18.16 25.99 46.24
C THR A 100 -18.34 27.47 45.93
N ASP A 101 -17.29 28.27 46.17
CA ASP A 101 -17.34 29.74 46.22
C ASP A 101 -16.43 30.39 45.16
N ASP A 102 -15.80 29.57 44.31
CA ASP A 102 -14.87 30.05 43.30
C ASP A 102 -14.94 29.22 42.02
N SER A 103 -14.76 29.89 40.89
CA SER A 103 -14.78 29.25 39.58
C SER A 103 -13.37 28.83 39.15
N VAL A 104 -13.24 27.60 38.64
CA VAL A 104 -12.09 27.23 37.82
C VAL A 104 -12.31 27.73 36.40
N ILE A 105 -11.31 28.43 35.85
CA ILE A 105 -11.36 28.98 34.50
C ILE A 105 -10.32 28.28 33.63
N VAL A 106 -10.71 27.83 32.44
CA VAL A 106 -9.86 27.11 31.49
C VAL A 106 -9.94 27.73 30.11
N ARG A 107 -8.81 27.84 29.42
CA ARG A 107 -8.75 28.27 28.02
C ARG A 107 -7.76 27.48 27.18
N LEU A 108 -7.95 27.57 25.87
CA LEU A 108 -7.03 27.12 24.83
C LEU A 108 -6.41 28.34 24.14
N THR A 109 -5.09 28.33 23.98
CA THR A 109 -4.35 29.39 23.27
C THR A 109 -3.47 28.83 22.17
N LEU A 110 -3.23 29.63 21.14
CA LEU A 110 -2.26 29.45 20.06
C LEU A 110 -1.36 30.68 20.05
N ASP A 111 -0.06 30.49 20.29
CA ASP A 111 0.95 31.56 20.38
C ASP A 111 0.55 32.69 21.33
N GLY A 112 -0.06 32.32 22.45
CA GLY A 112 -0.58 33.27 23.45
C GLY A 112 -1.93 33.89 23.11
N THR A 113 -2.41 33.75 21.88
CA THR A 113 -3.74 34.22 21.45
C THR A 113 -4.80 33.20 21.82
N GLN A 114 -5.90 33.67 22.39
CA GLN A 114 -7.02 32.82 22.80
C GLN A 114 -7.80 32.30 21.58
N LEU A 115 -7.94 30.98 21.47
CA LEU A 115 -8.61 30.33 20.35
C LEU A 115 -10.14 30.26 20.52
N GLY A 116 -10.67 30.43 21.73
CA GLY A 116 -12.11 30.39 21.99
C GLY A 116 -12.46 30.92 23.36
N GLY A 117 -13.74 30.95 23.72
CA GLY A 117 -14.18 31.45 25.01
C GLY A 117 -13.64 30.62 26.18
N GLU A 118 -13.65 31.24 27.35
CA GLU A 118 -13.19 30.62 28.59
C GLU A 118 -14.30 29.76 29.18
N PHE A 119 -13.98 28.50 29.46
CA PHE A 119 -14.80 27.69 30.35
C PHE A 119 -14.64 28.25 31.76
N SER A 120 -15.74 28.43 32.47
CA SER A 120 -15.75 28.87 33.86
C SER A 120 -16.82 28.10 34.60
N ARG A 121 -16.44 27.46 35.71
CA ARG A 121 -17.40 26.71 36.51
C ARG A 121 -17.06 26.76 37.99
N GLU A 122 -18.03 27.21 38.79
CA GLU A 122 -18.05 27.07 40.23
C GLU A 122 -18.62 25.68 40.63
N PRO A 123 -17.92 24.90 41.48
CA PRO A 123 -18.42 23.61 41.96
C PRO A 123 -19.70 23.71 42.80
N THR A 124 -20.64 22.77 42.62
CA THR A 124 -21.81 22.67 43.51
C THR A 124 -21.42 22.07 44.86
N ILE A 125 -20.47 21.14 44.85
CA ILE A 125 -19.79 20.57 46.02
C ILE A 125 -18.28 20.55 45.77
N ALA A 126 -17.49 20.58 46.84
CA ALA A 126 -16.03 20.49 46.75
C ALA A 126 -15.58 19.22 46.00
N ASN A 127 -14.56 19.36 45.14
CA ASN A 127 -13.97 18.27 44.37
C ASN A 127 -14.93 17.59 43.37
N GLU A 128 -15.94 18.32 42.89
CA GLU A 128 -16.81 17.92 41.79
C GLU A 128 -16.14 18.17 40.42
N TYR A 129 -15.78 17.12 39.70
CA TYR A 129 -15.03 17.23 38.43
C TYR A 129 -15.94 17.45 37.23
N TYR A 130 -15.64 18.51 36.48
CA TYR A 130 -16.28 18.89 35.23
C TYR A 130 -15.34 18.75 34.05
N THR A 131 -15.92 18.61 32.86
CA THR A 131 -15.17 18.56 31.61
C THR A 131 -15.09 19.95 30.97
N PHE A 132 -13.87 20.42 30.72
CA PHE A 132 -13.58 21.35 29.64
C PHE A 132 -13.37 20.54 28.35
N ILE A 133 -14.11 20.84 27.28
CA ILE A 133 -13.85 20.27 25.97
C ILE A 133 -14.25 21.25 24.88
N THR A 134 -13.40 21.41 23.88
CA THR A 134 -13.68 22.23 22.71
C THR A 134 -12.94 21.72 21.49
N HIS A 135 -13.39 22.13 20.31
CA HIS A 135 -12.68 21.91 19.06
C HIS A 135 -12.59 23.21 18.25
N LYS A 136 -11.52 23.43 17.50
CA LYS A 136 -11.40 24.60 16.62
C LYS A 136 -10.63 24.28 15.33
N LEU A 137 -11.07 24.86 14.23
CA LEU A 137 -10.31 24.93 12.99
C LEU A 137 -9.26 26.04 13.10
N ILE A 138 -8.00 25.74 12.81
CA ILE A 138 -6.91 26.73 12.77
C ILE A 138 -6.13 26.61 11.47
N SER A 139 -5.58 27.74 11.02
CA SER A 139 -4.70 27.83 9.83
C SER A 139 -3.53 28.76 10.20
N PRO A 140 -2.59 28.32 11.05
CA PRO A 140 -1.60 29.18 11.71
C PRO A 140 -0.51 29.74 10.77
N GLY A 141 -0.43 29.23 9.53
CA GLY A 141 0.67 29.47 8.61
C GLY A 141 1.83 28.50 8.83
N SER A 142 2.72 28.38 7.83
CA SER A 142 3.91 27.55 7.94
C SER A 142 4.88 28.06 9.02
N GLY A 143 5.32 27.22 9.94
CA GLY A 143 6.27 27.60 10.99
C GLY A 143 6.03 26.89 12.32
N SER A 144 6.86 27.21 13.33
CA SER A 144 6.70 26.67 14.67
C SER A 144 5.65 27.45 15.45
N HIS A 145 4.61 26.76 15.93
CA HIS A 145 3.56 27.36 16.76
C HIS A 145 3.32 26.54 18.02
N THR A 146 2.81 27.20 19.06
CA THR A 146 2.59 26.59 20.38
C THR A 146 1.13 26.68 20.80
N LEU A 147 0.51 25.52 20.99
CA LEU A 147 -0.82 25.38 21.59
C LEU A 147 -0.72 25.11 23.08
N LYS A 148 -1.53 25.78 23.90
CA LYS A 148 -1.56 25.56 25.35
C LYS A 148 -2.97 25.46 25.92
N ILE A 149 -3.19 24.48 26.80
CA ILE A 149 -4.29 24.51 27.77
C ILE A 149 -3.78 25.22 29.01
N GLN A 150 -4.49 26.27 29.40
CA GLN A 150 -4.18 27.06 30.58
C GLN A 150 -5.38 27.07 31.53
N TYR A 151 -5.10 27.15 32.82
CA TYR A 151 -6.13 27.24 33.85
C TYR A 151 -5.74 28.24 34.94
N LYS A 152 -6.74 28.76 35.64
CA LYS A 152 -6.58 29.66 36.78
C LYS A 152 -7.79 29.58 37.71
N SER A 153 -7.62 30.07 38.92
CA SER A 153 -8.70 30.38 39.82
C SER A 153 -9.27 31.77 39.51
N LYS A 154 -10.58 31.97 39.70
CA LYS A 154 -11.23 33.27 39.49
C LYS A 154 -10.92 34.24 40.65
N ASN A 155 -11.01 33.79 41.90
CA ASN A 155 -10.88 34.63 43.10
C ASN A 155 -9.77 34.20 44.09
N GLY A 156 -8.91 33.25 43.71
CA GLY A 156 -7.77 32.80 44.50
C GLY A 156 -8.00 31.51 45.34
N ALA A 157 -9.12 30.80 45.17
CA ALA A 157 -9.30 29.50 45.80
C ALA A 157 -8.53 28.40 45.06
N THR A 158 -8.26 27.28 45.74
CA THR A 158 -7.57 26.15 45.11
C THR A 158 -8.45 25.49 44.05
N VAL A 159 -7.94 25.46 42.82
CA VAL A 159 -8.56 24.78 41.68
C VAL A 159 -7.63 23.70 41.14
N HIS A 160 -8.21 22.64 40.59
CA HIS A 160 -7.50 21.46 40.12
C HIS A 160 -7.77 21.18 38.65
N ILE A 161 -6.78 20.62 37.97
CA ILE A 161 -6.88 20.17 36.58
C ILE A 161 -6.12 18.85 36.37
N ARG A 162 -6.72 17.91 35.63
CA ARG A 162 -6.12 16.62 35.24
C ARG A 162 -6.62 16.17 33.88
N ASN A 163 -6.07 15.07 33.37
CA ASN A 163 -6.47 14.48 32.07
C ASN A 163 -6.48 15.49 30.91
N ALA A 164 -5.57 16.47 30.95
CA ALA A 164 -5.50 17.53 29.97
C ALA A 164 -4.83 17.02 28.69
N ARG A 165 -5.44 17.29 27.53
CA ARG A 165 -5.06 16.72 26.24
C ARG A 165 -5.27 17.76 25.14
N ILE A 166 -4.28 17.91 24.27
CA ILE A 166 -4.35 18.67 23.03
C ILE A 166 -4.00 17.71 21.91
N THR A 167 -4.91 17.53 20.95
CA THR A 167 -4.65 16.80 19.71
C THR A 167 -4.90 17.73 18.54
N ILE A 168 -3.95 17.78 17.61
CA ILE A 168 -4.12 18.41 16.30
C ILE A 168 -4.20 17.34 15.23
N LEU A 169 -5.12 17.52 14.28
CA LEU A 169 -5.31 16.67 13.11
C LEU A 169 -5.19 17.55 11.89
N LYS A 170 -4.26 17.25 10.98
CA LYS A 170 -4.21 17.93 9.68
C LYS A 170 -5.46 17.54 8.89
N LEU A 171 -6.20 18.52 8.42
CA LEU A 171 -7.40 18.29 7.63
C LEU A 171 -7.06 18.31 6.15
N GLU A 172 -7.70 17.42 5.42
CA GLU A 172 -7.65 17.48 3.98
C GLU A 172 -8.63 18.53 3.45
N PRO A 173 -8.20 19.33 2.46
CA PRO A 173 -9.10 20.23 1.75
C PRO A 173 -10.36 19.50 1.30
N TYR A 174 -11.49 20.20 1.33
CA TYR A 174 -12.81 19.73 0.90
C TYR A 174 -13.47 18.68 1.81
N ARG A 175 -12.76 17.81 2.54
CA ARG A 175 -13.37 16.72 3.37
C ARG A 175 -14.19 17.18 4.57
N TYR A 176 -14.28 18.47 4.82
CA TYR A 176 -14.98 18.98 5.97
C TYR A 176 -15.79 20.23 5.65
N ARG A 177 -16.75 20.53 6.52
CA ARG A 177 -17.40 21.83 6.62
C ARG A 177 -17.28 22.29 8.06
N TYR A 178 -16.95 23.56 8.22
CA TYR A 178 -16.79 24.17 9.53
C TYR A 178 -17.63 25.43 9.58
N VAL A 179 -18.47 25.54 10.61
CA VAL A 179 -19.25 26.75 10.88
C VAL A 179 -18.95 27.16 12.30
N GLU A 180 -18.61 28.43 12.50
CA GLU A 180 -18.39 28.99 13.82
C GLU A 180 -19.12 30.31 14.05
N SER A 181 -19.41 30.60 15.31
CA SER A 181 -19.93 31.87 15.79
C SER A 181 -19.37 32.13 17.18
N ASP A 182 -18.36 33.01 17.26
CA ASP A 182 -17.73 33.39 18.52
C ASP A 182 -18.57 34.38 19.34
N THR A 183 -19.44 35.16 18.69
CA THR A 183 -20.27 36.17 19.35
C THR A 183 -21.27 35.54 20.31
N SER A 184 -21.57 36.24 21.42
CA SER A 184 -22.61 35.80 22.35
C SER A 184 -24.01 36.15 21.83
N SER A 185 -24.97 35.26 22.01
CA SER A 185 -26.38 35.50 21.70
C SER A 185 -27.27 34.96 22.80
N SER A 186 -28.32 35.71 23.15
CA SER A 186 -29.30 35.34 24.18
C SER A 186 -30.66 34.97 23.60
N HIS A 187 -31.43 34.16 24.32
CA HIS A 187 -32.80 33.76 23.97
C HIS A 187 -33.64 33.58 25.25
N SER A 188 -34.90 34.02 25.21
CA SER A 188 -35.81 34.05 26.38
C SER A 188 -36.99 33.09 26.28
N TYR A 189 -37.04 32.23 25.26
CA TYR A 189 -38.15 31.31 25.05
C TYR A 189 -37.72 29.85 25.15
N SER A 190 -38.70 29.00 25.49
CA SER A 190 -38.52 27.56 25.73
C SER A 190 -38.41 26.74 24.46
N TRP A 191 -38.79 27.32 23.31
CA TRP A 191 -38.54 26.78 21.98
C TRP A 191 -37.09 27.02 21.55
N TYR A 192 -36.61 26.16 20.67
CA TYR A 192 -35.20 26.14 20.25
C TYR A 192 -34.89 27.20 19.20
N LYS A 193 -33.94 28.09 19.50
CA LYS A 193 -33.35 29.02 18.55
C LYS A 193 -32.07 28.46 17.95
N ASP A 194 -31.92 28.60 16.65
CA ASP A 194 -30.69 28.24 15.93
C ASP A 194 -29.56 29.20 16.32
N LYS A 195 -28.44 28.67 16.82
CA LYS A 195 -27.21 29.44 17.03
C LYS A 195 -26.34 29.40 15.78
N ILE A 196 -26.09 28.20 15.28
CA ILE A 196 -25.44 27.97 13.99
C ILE A 196 -26.17 26.83 13.30
N ALA A 197 -26.24 26.93 11.98
CA ALA A 197 -26.83 25.91 11.13
C ALA A 197 -25.95 25.72 9.91
N TYR A 198 -25.85 24.49 9.46
CA TYR A 198 -25.28 24.17 8.16
C TYR A 198 -26.27 23.25 7.44
N THR A 199 -26.49 23.53 6.16
CA THR A 199 -27.28 22.64 5.32
C THR A 199 -26.33 21.96 4.36
N LEU A 200 -26.19 20.64 4.52
CA LEU A 200 -25.53 19.81 3.53
C LEU A 200 -26.39 19.81 2.25
N PRO A 201 -25.85 20.27 1.11
CA PRO A 201 -26.58 20.28 -0.15
C PRO A 201 -26.95 18.86 -0.61
N GLN A 202 -27.86 18.77 -1.59
CA GLN A 202 -28.25 17.50 -2.21
C GLN A 202 -27.03 16.84 -2.90
N ASN A 203 -27.11 15.54 -3.14
CA ASN A 203 -26.07 14.72 -3.77
C ASN A 203 -24.77 14.53 -2.97
N LEU A 204 -24.77 14.84 -1.66
CA LEU A 204 -23.63 14.60 -0.76
C LEU A 204 -23.85 13.41 0.19
N ALA A 205 -24.43 12.32 -0.32
CA ALA A 205 -24.56 11.07 0.43
C ALA A 205 -23.20 10.56 0.94
N GLY A 206 -23.20 9.92 2.11
CA GLY A 206 -21.99 9.32 2.67
C GLY A 206 -21.94 9.37 4.19
N GLU A 207 -20.84 8.84 4.74
CA GLU A 207 -20.62 8.75 6.17
C GLU A 207 -19.91 9.99 6.69
N TYR A 208 -20.45 10.59 7.76
CA TYR A 208 -19.96 11.81 8.38
C TYR A 208 -19.80 11.64 9.88
N LEU A 209 -18.78 12.31 10.43
CA LEU A 209 -18.63 12.64 11.82
C LEU A 209 -19.04 14.09 12.02
N ILE A 210 -20.08 14.29 12.82
CA ILE A 210 -20.52 15.60 13.27
C ILE A 210 -19.97 15.83 14.66
N MET A 211 -19.30 16.95 14.87
CA MET A 211 -18.85 17.44 16.18
C MET A 211 -19.40 18.84 16.40
N ALA A 212 -20.14 19.03 17.49
CA ALA A 212 -20.66 20.33 17.89
C ALA A 212 -20.07 20.70 19.24
N SER A 213 -19.64 21.95 19.40
CA SER A 213 -19.22 22.48 20.70
C SER A 213 -19.68 23.92 20.87
N ALA A 214 -19.97 24.33 22.11
CA ALA A 214 -20.26 25.72 22.45
C ALA A 214 -20.03 25.97 23.93
N LEU A 215 -19.98 27.24 24.31
CA LEU A 215 -20.15 27.64 25.71
C LEU A 215 -21.58 28.12 25.94
N ILE A 216 -22.21 27.58 26.97
CA ILE A 216 -23.58 27.92 27.35
C ILE A 216 -23.65 28.48 28.76
N ASN A 217 -24.61 29.35 28.98
CA ASN A 217 -24.85 30.03 30.24
C ASN A 217 -26.33 30.35 30.39
N HIS A 218 -26.79 30.50 31.63
CA HIS A 218 -28.08 31.11 31.94
C HIS A 218 -27.87 32.27 32.91
N ASN A 219 -28.59 33.38 32.71
CA ASN A 219 -28.42 34.57 33.54
C ASN A 219 -29.20 34.53 34.87
N ASP A 220 -29.73 33.37 35.24
CA ASP A 220 -30.51 33.14 36.45
C ASP A 220 -30.20 31.73 36.94
N VAL A 221 -29.79 31.62 38.20
CA VAL A 221 -29.35 30.40 38.87
C VAL A 221 -30.48 29.41 39.17
N ASN A 222 -31.74 29.86 39.11
CA ASN A 222 -32.91 29.02 39.38
C ASN A 222 -33.52 28.41 38.10
N ASN A 223 -33.02 28.83 36.94
CA ASN A 223 -33.50 28.41 35.63
C ASN A 223 -32.32 27.84 34.82
N GLY A 224 -32.62 26.92 33.90
CA GLY A 224 -31.62 26.22 33.11
C GLY A 224 -31.48 26.76 31.69
N VAL A 225 -30.33 26.49 31.07
CA VAL A 225 -30.13 26.60 29.63
C VAL A 225 -30.14 25.20 29.01
N LYS A 226 -30.86 25.07 27.89
CA LYS A 226 -30.81 23.90 27.02
C LYS A 226 -29.94 24.19 25.81
N ALA A 227 -29.11 23.24 25.44
CA ALA A 227 -28.43 23.22 24.14
C ALA A 227 -28.53 21.84 23.50
N ARG A 228 -28.76 21.80 22.19
CA ARG A 228 -28.87 20.54 21.46
C ARG A 228 -28.25 20.58 20.06
N LEU A 229 -27.79 19.41 19.63
CA LEU A 229 -27.47 19.10 18.25
C LEU A 229 -28.74 18.51 17.62
N ASN A 230 -29.24 19.18 16.60
CA ASN A 230 -30.38 18.76 15.82
C ASN A 230 -29.93 18.40 14.40
N ILE A 231 -30.38 17.26 13.89
CA ILE A 231 -30.14 16.81 12.51
C ILE A 231 -31.50 16.45 11.92
N ASP A 232 -31.89 17.12 10.84
CA ASP A 232 -33.15 16.91 10.11
C ASP A 232 -34.40 16.92 11.01
N GLY A 233 -34.43 17.86 11.95
CA GLY A 233 -35.53 17.98 12.91
C GLY A 233 -35.41 17.02 14.10
N SER A 234 -34.55 16.01 14.05
CA SER A 234 -34.32 15.06 15.15
C SER A 234 -33.27 15.54 16.15
N THR A 235 -33.53 15.37 17.45
CA THR A 235 -32.58 15.71 18.51
C THR A 235 -31.57 14.57 18.69
N VAL A 236 -30.30 14.86 18.43
CA VAL A 236 -29.19 13.90 18.51
C VAL A 236 -28.51 13.90 19.86
N SER A 237 -28.42 15.06 20.52
CA SER A 237 -27.88 15.19 21.87
C SER A 237 -28.42 16.47 22.47
N GLU A 238 -28.80 16.43 23.74
CA GLU A 238 -29.32 17.57 24.48
C GLU A 238 -28.66 17.64 25.86
N MET A 239 -28.18 18.83 26.21
CA MET A 239 -27.67 19.18 27.53
C MET A 239 -28.63 20.18 28.17
N VAL A 240 -28.91 19.99 29.45
CA VAL A 240 -29.64 20.93 30.30
C VAL A 240 -28.68 21.31 31.42
N TYR A 241 -28.46 22.60 31.63
CA TYR A 241 -27.53 23.08 32.63
C TYR A 241 -28.16 24.18 33.50
N TYR A 242 -28.07 24.00 34.81
CA TYR A 242 -28.44 25.00 35.81
C TYR A 242 -27.19 25.65 36.42
N PRO A 243 -26.90 26.93 36.14
CA PRO A 243 -25.68 27.57 36.61
C PRO A 243 -25.66 27.73 38.12
N LYS A 244 -24.48 27.57 38.73
CA LYS A 244 -24.25 27.86 40.16
C LYS A 244 -24.07 29.36 40.35
N ASP A 245 -23.20 29.95 39.53
CA ASP A 245 -23.05 31.39 39.35
C ASP A 245 -23.50 31.77 37.93
N THR A 246 -24.23 32.86 37.79
CA THR A 246 -24.63 33.44 36.49
C THR A 246 -23.45 33.82 35.58
N SER A 247 -22.22 33.86 36.10
CA SER A 247 -20.99 34.02 35.32
C SER A 247 -20.38 32.72 34.80
N ASP A 248 -20.92 31.55 35.19
CA ASP A 248 -20.43 30.24 34.74
C ASP A 248 -20.73 30.00 33.25
N TRP A 249 -19.70 29.68 32.48
CA TRP A 249 -19.81 29.27 31.09
C TRP A 249 -19.31 27.85 30.93
N VAL A 250 -20.21 26.93 30.64
CA VAL A 250 -19.89 25.50 30.58
C VAL A 250 -19.87 24.98 29.14
N SER A 251 -19.09 23.93 28.92
CA SER A 251 -18.94 23.32 27.59
C SER A 251 -20.17 22.47 27.26
N TYR A 252 -20.86 22.80 26.17
CA TYR A 252 -21.67 21.85 25.42
C TYR A 252 -20.77 21.12 24.43
N PHE A 253 -20.88 19.80 24.35
CA PHE A 253 -20.17 19.00 23.34
C PHE A 253 -21.00 17.79 22.93
N ALA A 254 -21.07 17.55 21.62
CA ALA A 254 -21.73 16.40 21.06
C ALA A 254 -20.95 15.86 19.87
N ILE A 255 -20.94 14.53 19.75
CA ILE A 255 -20.43 13.83 18.57
C ILE A 255 -21.48 12.88 18.04
N LYS A 256 -21.53 12.72 16.72
CA LYS A 256 -22.38 11.74 16.06
C LYS A 256 -21.74 11.27 14.76
N LYS A 257 -21.59 9.96 14.63
CA LYS A 257 -21.36 9.31 13.35
C LYS A 257 -22.73 9.07 12.68
N ILE A 258 -22.91 9.50 11.44
CA ILE A 258 -24.16 9.39 10.68
C ILE A 258 -23.87 9.11 9.21
N ASN A 259 -24.73 8.32 8.56
CA ASN A 259 -24.70 8.13 7.11
C ASN A 259 -25.85 8.93 6.50
N PHE A 260 -25.52 9.96 5.73
CA PHE A 260 -26.49 10.80 5.03
C PHE A 260 -26.84 10.20 3.66
N ASN A 261 -28.08 10.37 3.25
CA ASN A 261 -28.51 10.02 1.90
C ASN A 261 -28.29 11.22 0.95
N SER A 262 -28.71 11.09 -0.31
CA SER A 262 -28.54 12.12 -1.35
C SER A 262 -29.47 13.33 -1.15
N SER A 263 -30.38 13.30 -0.18
CA SER A 263 -31.26 14.42 0.12
C SER A 263 -30.52 15.55 0.83
N LYS A 264 -31.16 16.72 0.88
CA LYS A 264 -30.70 17.86 1.66
C LYS A 264 -30.78 17.52 3.14
N HIS A 265 -29.68 17.73 3.87
CA HIS A 265 -29.62 17.46 5.31
C HIS A 265 -29.27 18.72 6.09
N THR A 266 -30.04 19.04 7.13
CA THR A 266 -29.86 20.23 7.97
C THR A 266 -29.28 19.85 9.33
N ILE A 267 -28.18 20.50 9.71
CA ILE A 267 -27.46 20.25 10.96
C ILE A 267 -27.41 21.56 11.73
N LYS A 268 -27.97 21.56 12.95
CA LYS A 268 -28.18 22.78 13.73
C LYS A 268 -27.68 22.60 15.15
N LEU A 269 -26.96 23.59 15.65
CA LEU A 269 -26.72 23.76 17.08
C LEU A 269 -27.72 24.79 17.59
N GLN A 270 -28.58 24.36 18.50
CA GLN A 270 -29.70 25.14 18.98
C GLN A 270 -29.64 25.33 20.49
N TYR A 271 -30.30 26.37 21.01
CA TYR A 271 -30.39 26.65 22.43
C TYR A 271 -31.75 27.25 22.81
N ALA A 272 -32.15 27.07 24.07
CA ALA A 272 -33.41 27.54 24.63
C ALA A 272 -33.33 27.73 26.14
N ILE A 273 -34.29 28.42 26.74
CA ILE A 273 -34.46 28.37 28.20
C ILE A 273 -35.09 27.02 28.61
N HIS A 274 -34.76 26.60 29.82
CA HIS A 274 -35.39 25.48 30.49
C HIS A 274 -35.78 25.92 31.90
N GLY A 275 -37.03 26.33 32.03
CA GLY A 275 -37.53 26.99 33.22
C GLY A 275 -38.58 28.05 32.87
N ALA A 276 -39.00 28.82 33.86
CA ALA A 276 -40.09 29.78 33.74
C ALA A 276 -39.66 31.15 33.20
N SER A 277 -38.41 31.56 33.42
CA SER A 277 -37.94 32.91 33.09
C SER A 277 -36.42 32.97 32.81
N GLY A 278 -35.97 34.12 32.30
CA GLY A 278 -34.55 34.44 32.11
C GLY A 278 -34.09 34.43 30.65
N LYS A 279 -32.77 34.33 30.47
CA LYS A 279 -32.08 34.33 29.19
C LYS A 279 -31.04 33.22 29.16
N ALA A 280 -31.29 32.24 28.31
CA ALA A 280 -30.27 31.30 27.86
C ALA A 280 -29.29 32.04 26.94
N SER A 281 -28.00 31.85 27.14
CA SER A 281 -26.94 32.46 26.35
C SER A 281 -26.00 31.39 25.80
N ILE A 282 -25.53 31.61 24.57
CA ILE A 282 -24.59 30.72 23.89
C ILE A 282 -23.55 31.55 23.13
N LYS A 283 -22.29 31.13 23.17
CA LYS A 283 -21.17 31.75 22.45
C LYS A 283 -20.16 30.69 22.02
N ASN A 284 -19.21 31.06 21.18
CA ASN A 284 -18.13 30.17 20.74
C ASN A 284 -18.68 28.84 20.18
N ALA A 285 -19.79 28.94 19.46
CA ALA A 285 -20.51 27.83 18.90
C ALA A 285 -19.80 27.37 17.64
N ARG A 286 -19.50 26.07 17.54
CA ARG A 286 -18.75 25.46 16.44
C ARG A 286 -19.39 24.17 16.02
N LEU A 287 -19.43 23.97 14.72
CA LEU A 287 -19.93 22.77 14.07
C LEU A 287 -18.88 22.31 13.07
N MET A 288 -18.27 21.17 13.34
CA MET A 288 -17.38 20.46 12.43
C MET A 288 -18.14 19.28 11.83
N ILE A 289 -18.23 19.27 10.51
CA ILE A 289 -18.87 18.21 9.72
C ILE A 289 -17.73 17.59 8.93
N LEU A 290 -17.16 16.53 9.48
CA LEU A 290 -16.06 15.81 8.86
C LEU A 290 -16.65 14.63 8.08
N ARG A 291 -16.47 14.61 6.76
CA ARG A 291 -16.84 13.43 5.98
C ARG A 291 -15.82 12.32 6.28
N LEU A 292 -16.31 11.21 6.80
CA LEU A 292 -15.52 9.99 7.07
C LEU A 292 -15.38 9.16 5.81
N SER A 293 -16.39 9.22 4.95
CA SER A 293 -16.23 8.89 3.54
C SER A 293 -15.42 10.00 2.87
N PRO A 294 -14.54 9.71 1.91
CA PRO A 294 -13.98 10.77 1.08
C PRO A 294 -15.12 11.51 0.34
N LEU A 295 -14.94 12.80 0.03
CA LEU A 295 -15.86 13.54 -0.85
C LEU A 295 -16.02 12.89 -2.22
N PHE A 296 -15.03 12.09 -2.58
CA PHE A 296 -15.09 11.07 -3.60
C PHE A 296 -15.75 9.82 -3.02
N SER A 297 -16.95 9.44 -3.49
CA SER A 297 -17.50 8.09 -3.23
C SER A 297 -16.68 7.04 -3.99
N GLY A 298 -15.44 6.79 -3.55
CA GLY A 298 -14.47 6.03 -4.32
C GLY A 298 -13.04 6.01 -3.80
N VAL A 299 -12.80 6.41 -2.54
CA VAL A 299 -11.49 6.39 -1.84
C VAL A 299 -10.52 7.53 -2.16
N GLY A 300 -10.58 8.59 -1.35
CA GLY A 300 -9.46 9.51 -1.16
C GLY A 300 -8.35 8.82 -0.36
N ILE A 301 -7.58 7.95 -1.02
CA ILE A 301 -6.21 7.75 -0.60
C ILE A 301 -5.47 8.99 -1.10
N VAL A 302 -5.15 9.87 -0.16
CA VAL A 302 -4.18 10.92 -0.40
C VAL A 302 -2.82 10.31 -0.18
N ALA A 303 -2.02 10.33 -1.24
CA ALA A 303 -0.63 9.95 -1.16
C ALA A 303 0.22 11.18 -1.38
N ASN A 304 1.09 11.42 -0.42
CA ASN A 304 2.13 12.43 -0.53
C ASN A 304 3.40 11.71 -0.99
N SER A 305 4.17 12.33 -1.89
CA SER A 305 5.55 11.91 -2.13
C SER A 305 6.39 12.08 -0.85
N SER A 306 7.53 11.38 -0.76
CA SER A 306 8.63 11.78 0.14
C SER A 306 9.22 13.13 -0.29
N GLN A 307 10.20 13.66 0.46
CA GLN A 307 10.90 14.88 0.05
C GLN A 307 11.52 14.69 -1.34
N VAL A 308 10.99 15.42 -2.32
CA VAL A 308 11.47 15.47 -3.70
C VAL A 308 12.77 16.29 -3.72
N SER A 309 13.89 15.66 -4.04
CA SER A 309 15.17 16.35 -4.26
C SER A 309 15.37 16.54 -5.77
N TYR A 310 15.64 17.77 -6.20
CA TYR A 310 15.91 18.11 -7.60
C TYR A 310 16.99 19.18 -7.68
N SER A 311 17.82 19.15 -8.73
CA SER A 311 18.77 20.21 -9.08
C SER A 311 18.64 20.56 -10.55
N GLY A 312 18.51 21.85 -10.87
CA GLY A 312 18.28 22.34 -12.24
C GLY A 312 16.82 22.68 -12.55
N ASP A 313 16.52 22.91 -13.83
CA ASP A 313 15.18 23.29 -14.29
C ASP A 313 14.25 22.07 -14.43
N LEU A 314 13.05 22.19 -13.88
CA LEU A 314 12.03 21.14 -13.90
C LEU A 314 11.31 21.13 -15.26
N TYR A 315 11.14 19.94 -15.85
CA TYR A 315 10.50 19.78 -17.18
C TYR A 315 9.10 19.13 -17.12
N GLU A 316 8.89 18.15 -16.24
CA GLU A 316 7.58 17.49 -16.07
C GLU A 316 7.44 16.91 -14.65
N ILE A 317 6.21 16.87 -14.13
CA ILE A 317 5.81 16.12 -12.92
C ILE A 317 4.77 15.08 -13.34
N ASN A 318 5.08 13.80 -13.15
CA ASN A 318 4.16 12.70 -13.42
C ASN A 318 3.82 11.94 -12.14
N ALA A 319 2.56 11.60 -11.94
CA ALA A 319 2.07 10.75 -10.87
C ALA A 319 1.27 9.57 -11.43
N THR A 320 1.69 8.34 -11.14
CA THR A 320 1.01 7.12 -11.64
C THR A 320 0.61 6.23 -10.47
N VAL A 321 -0.59 5.65 -10.54
CA VAL A 321 -1.13 4.76 -9.49
C VAL A 321 -1.76 3.54 -10.10
N ARG A 322 -1.51 2.40 -9.45
CA ARG A 322 -2.21 1.15 -9.70
C ARG A 322 -3.21 0.88 -8.58
N PHE A 323 -4.48 0.83 -8.96
CA PHE A 323 -5.62 0.82 -8.05
C PHE A 323 -6.54 -0.37 -8.32
N LYS A 324 -7.01 -1.01 -7.26
CA LYS A 324 -8.04 -2.06 -7.32
C LYS A 324 -9.13 -1.74 -6.31
N SER A 325 -10.38 -1.93 -6.73
CA SER A 325 -11.56 -1.73 -5.88
C SER A 325 -12.45 -2.95 -5.90
N ASN A 326 -13.07 -3.30 -4.78
CA ASN A 326 -14.13 -4.33 -4.73
C ASN A 326 -15.43 -3.89 -5.43
N VAL A 327 -15.49 -2.66 -5.96
CA VAL A 327 -16.65 -2.06 -6.61
C VAL A 327 -16.31 -1.69 -8.05
N SER A 328 -17.15 -2.17 -8.98
CA SER A 328 -17.09 -1.74 -10.37
C SER A 328 -17.64 -0.32 -10.54
N ALA A 329 -16.79 0.64 -10.91
CA ALA A 329 -17.18 2.04 -11.16
C ALA A 329 -16.14 2.76 -12.02
N ASN A 330 -16.46 3.95 -12.55
CA ASN A 330 -15.48 4.81 -13.21
C ASN A 330 -14.73 5.64 -12.16
N TYR A 331 -13.39 5.58 -12.16
CA TYR A 331 -12.49 6.28 -11.26
C TYR A 331 -11.64 7.32 -12.00
N ARG A 332 -11.06 8.28 -11.27
CA ARG A 332 -10.19 9.37 -11.75
C ARG A 332 -9.10 9.66 -10.74
N ILE A 333 -7.94 10.03 -11.25
CA ILE A 333 -6.81 10.58 -10.48
C ILE A 333 -6.85 12.11 -10.51
N LEU A 334 -6.47 12.74 -9.41
CA LEU A 334 -6.27 14.19 -9.28
C LEU A 334 -4.89 14.47 -8.69
N ILE A 335 -4.30 15.63 -9.00
CA ILE A 335 -3.03 16.12 -8.43
C ILE A 335 -3.25 17.48 -7.77
N TYR A 336 -2.58 17.73 -6.64
CA TYR A 336 -2.78 18.95 -5.86
C TYR A 336 -1.85 20.07 -6.32
N ASN A 337 -2.44 21.22 -6.66
CA ASN A 337 -1.74 22.47 -6.90
C ASN A 337 -1.67 23.25 -5.57
N PHE A 338 -0.47 23.41 -5.03
CA PHE A 338 -0.22 24.12 -3.76
C PHE A 338 -0.30 25.64 -3.89
N ASN A 339 0.02 26.20 -5.05
CA ASN A 339 -0.10 27.64 -5.29
C ASN A 339 -1.58 28.08 -5.26
N ARG A 340 -2.46 27.29 -5.88
CA ARG A 340 -3.91 27.54 -5.91
C ARG A 340 -4.70 26.86 -4.79
N SER A 341 -4.05 25.98 -4.03
CA SER A 341 -4.67 25.17 -2.99
C SER A 341 -5.86 24.34 -3.47
N GLU A 342 -5.73 23.71 -4.65
CA GLU A 342 -6.82 22.97 -5.31
C GLU A 342 -6.38 21.63 -5.89
N TRP A 343 -7.33 20.68 -6.01
CA TRP A 343 -7.13 19.44 -6.77
C TRP A 343 -7.42 19.68 -8.24
N GLU A 344 -6.44 19.39 -9.10
CA GLU A 344 -6.58 19.48 -10.54
C GLU A 344 -6.65 18.08 -11.18
N PHE A 345 -7.40 17.98 -12.27
CA PHE A 345 -7.57 16.77 -13.08
C PHE A 345 -7.13 17.00 -14.54
N SER A 346 -6.68 18.22 -14.87
CA SER A 346 -6.12 18.53 -16.18
C SER A 346 -4.86 17.69 -16.38
N ASN A 347 -4.81 16.96 -17.51
CA ASN A 347 -3.80 15.94 -17.81
C ASN A 347 -3.74 14.78 -16.78
N CYS A 348 -4.87 14.48 -16.13
CA CYS A 348 -5.05 13.30 -15.28
C CYS A 348 -6.06 12.30 -15.89
N ASP A 349 -5.81 11.01 -15.72
CA ASP A 349 -6.59 9.90 -16.28
C ASP A 349 -7.92 9.67 -15.56
N ASN A 350 -8.87 9.12 -16.29
CA ASN A 350 -10.08 8.50 -15.75
C ASN A 350 -10.38 7.18 -16.48
N GLY A 351 -11.14 6.29 -15.85
CA GLY A 351 -11.28 4.92 -16.35
C GLY A 351 -12.12 4.02 -15.46
N THR A 352 -12.77 3.04 -16.09
CA THR A 352 -13.63 2.07 -15.39
C THR A 352 -12.78 0.99 -14.71
N VAL A 353 -12.93 0.87 -13.40
CA VAL A 353 -12.38 -0.23 -12.61
C VAL A 353 -13.45 -1.28 -12.48
N VAL A 354 -13.15 -2.52 -12.87
CA VAL A 354 -14.01 -3.68 -12.62
C VAL A 354 -13.64 -4.27 -11.26
N ALA A 355 -14.65 -4.68 -10.49
CA ALA A 355 -14.47 -5.18 -9.14
C ALA A 355 -13.35 -6.24 -9.05
N ASN A 356 -12.44 -6.01 -8.11
CA ASN A 356 -11.26 -6.80 -7.77
C ASN A 356 -10.18 -6.90 -8.86
N ASN A 357 -10.25 -6.10 -9.93
CA ASN A 357 -9.21 -5.99 -10.95
C ASN A 357 -8.33 -4.77 -10.73
N TRP A 358 -7.05 -4.91 -11.04
CA TRP A 358 -6.07 -3.82 -11.00
C TRP A 358 -6.17 -2.95 -12.26
N VAL A 359 -6.22 -1.63 -12.09
CA VAL A 359 -6.28 -0.64 -13.18
C VAL A 359 -5.29 0.49 -12.89
N TYR A 360 -4.69 1.04 -13.94
CA TYR A 360 -3.72 2.14 -13.84
C TYR A 360 -4.36 3.50 -14.15
N PHE A 361 -3.86 4.53 -13.47
CA PHE A 361 -4.24 5.93 -13.66
C PHE A 361 -3.00 6.81 -13.56
N LYS A 362 -2.82 7.74 -14.50
CA LYS A 362 -1.71 8.70 -14.56
C LYS A 362 -2.20 10.14 -14.43
N CYS A 363 -1.40 11.02 -13.84
CA CYS A 363 -1.52 12.46 -13.97
C CYS A 363 -0.19 13.12 -14.32
N SER A 364 -0.20 14.07 -15.26
CA SER A 364 1.00 14.71 -15.83
C SER A 364 0.90 16.23 -15.77
N LYS A 365 1.94 16.93 -15.32
CA LYS A 365 2.04 18.39 -15.35
C LYS A 365 3.33 18.79 -16.06
N ASN A 366 3.23 19.77 -16.95
CA ASN A 366 4.31 20.22 -17.85
C ASN A 366 4.49 21.74 -17.84
N SER A 367 3.78 22.45 -16.95
CA SER A 367 3.85 23.92 -16.81
C SER A 367 3.60 24.31 -15.36
N ASN A 368 4.20 25.43 -14.94
CA ASN A 368 4.16 25.93 -13.55
C ASN A 368 4.46 24.83 -12.52
N LEU A 369 5.47 23.99 -12.79
CA LEU A 369 5.72 22.74 -12.06
C LEU A 369 5.98 22.94 -10.56
N ARG A 370 6.56 24.08 -10.19
CA ARG A 370 6.77 24.46 -8.79
C ARG A 370 5.46 24.60 -8.01
N ASP A 371 4.34 24.87 -8.68
CA ASP A 371 3.04 24.99 -8.03
C ASP A 371 2.52 23.64 -7.52
N TYR A 372 3.04 22.52 -8.03
CA TYR A 372 2.63 21.16 -7.63
C TYR A 372 3.59 20.51 -6.63
N ILE A 373 4.59 21.26 -6.15
CA ILE A 373 5.56 20.84 -5.15
C ILE A 373 5.39 21.76 -3.93
N SER A 374 5.12 21.17 -2.76
CA SER A 374 4.99 21.93 -1.51
C SER A 374 6.32 22.52 -1.04
N LYS A 375 6.25 23.44 -0.07
CA LYS A 375 7.44 24.03 0.58
C LYS A 375 8.34 22.99 1.25
N ASP A 376 7.80 21.85 1.67
CA ASP A 376 8.53 20.68 2.20
C ASP A 376 8.86 19.64 1.12
N ASN A 377 8.84 20.05 -0.16
CA ASN A 377 9.14 19.27 -1.36
C ASN A 377 8.26 18.02 -1.51
N ARG A 378 6.94 18.15 -1.46
CA ARG A 378 6.00 17.03 -1.65
C ARG A 378 4.97 17.31 -2.73
N ILE A 379 4.58 16.27 -3.46
CA ILE A 379 3.46 16.27 -4.40
C ILE A 379 2.31 15.49 -3.77
N ARG A 380 1.05 15.92 -3.95
CA ARG A 380 -0.13 15.15 -3.50
C ARG A 380 -0.99 14.69 -4.67
N ILE A 381 -1.52 13.48 -4.58
CA ILE A 381 -2.53 12.93 -5.49
C ILE A 381 -3.75 12.39 -4.75
N ALA A 382 -4.90 12.37 -5.41
CA ALA A 382 -6.15 11.80 -4.90
C ALA A 382 -6.83 10.90 -5.95
N PHE A 383 -7.68 9.99 -5.48
CA PHE A 383 -8.47 9.06 -6.29
C PHE A 383 -9.95 9.14 -5.95
N GLY A 384 -10.82 8.91 -6.93
CA GLY A 384 -12.25 8.97 -6.71
C GLY A 384 -13.05 8.44 -7.88
N THR A 385 -14.33 8.08 -7.69
CA THR A 385 -15.20 7.84 -8.84
C THR A 385 -15.50 9.14 -9.59
N ILE A 386 -15.99 9.13 -10.84
CA ILE A 386 -16.61 10.33 -11.43
C ILE A 386 -18.08 10.07 -11.69
N SER A 387 -18.87 11.05 -11.32
CA SER A 387 -20.18 11.28 -11.92
C SER A 387 -20.11 12.67 -12.52
N ALA A 388 -20.77 12.90 -13.63
CA ALA A 388 -21.00 14.24 -14.14
C ALA A 388 -22.44 14.59 -13.78
N SER A 389 -22.67 15.73 -13.15
CA SER A 389 -24.00 16.31 -13.05
C SER A 389 -24.07 17.44 -14.07
N SER A 390 -24.69 17.15 -15.22
CA SER A 390 -25.06 18.19 -16.19
C SER A 390 -26.44 18.72 -15.82
N GLY A 391 -26.51 20.01 -15.52
CA GLY A 391 -27.77 20.75 -15.39
C GLY A 391 -28.04 21.50 -16.69
N ASN A 392 -29.12 21.15 -17.38
CA ASN A 392 -29.64 21.94 -18.51
C ASN A 392 -30.91 22.65 -18.05
N TYR A 393 -30.89 23.98 -18.08
CA TYR A 393 -31.99 24.84 -17.68
C TYR A 393 -32.53 25.56 -18.91
N THR A 394 -33.67 25.06 -19.39
CA THR A 394 -34.38 25.56 -20.57
C THR A 394 -35.70 26.24 -20.21
N PHE A 395 -36.10 26.25 -18.92
CA PHE A 395 -37.28 26.96 -18.39
C PHE A 395 -38.65 26.60 -19.01
N GLU A 396 -38.72 25.55 -19.82
CA GLU A 396 -39.91 25.14 -20.59
C GLU A 396 -41.13 24.74 -19.73
N ASN A 397 -40.96 24.57 -18.43
CA ASN A 397 -42.03 24.37 -17.48
C ASN A 397 -42.67 25.68 -16.97
N GLY A 398 -42.18 26.83 -17.40
CA GLY A 398 -42.66 28.15 -16.97
C GLY A 398 -42.29 28.51 -15.53
N GLU A 399 -41.31 27.84 -14.94
CA GLU A 399 -40.89 28.05 -13.55
C GLU A 399 -39.36 28.21 -13.45
N ILE A 400 -38.89 29.00 -12.49
CA ILE A 400 -37.47 29.09 -12.10
C ILE A 400 -37.29 28.29 -10.82
N ASP A 401 -36.37 27.34 -10.82
CA ASP A 401 -36.12 26.48 -9.66
C ASP A 401 -35.54 27.25 -8.45
N SER A 402 -35.69 26.69 -7.25
CA SER A 402 -35.28 27.34 -5.99
C SER A 402 -33.77 27.43 -5.74
N GLU A 403 -32.95 26.88 -6.63
CA GLU A 403 -31.48 26.93 -6.55
C GLU A 403 -30.91 28.23 -7.16
N TRP A 404 -31.73 28.93 -7.94
CA TRP A 404 -31.47 30.28 -8.42
C TRP A 404 -31.83 31.34 -7.36
N GLN A 405 -30.88 32.19 -7.02
CA GLN A 405 -31.03 33.28 -6.06
C GLN A 405 -31.23 34.60 -6.79
N MET A 406 -32.36 35.25 -6.53
CA MET A 406 -32.70 36.55 -7.07
C MET A 406 -32.20 37.67 -6.16
N GLY A 407 -31.89 38.83 -6.76
CA GLY A 407 -31.39 40.00 -6.04
C GLY A 407 -31.70 41.30 -6.78
N GLY A 408 -31.44 42.42 -6.10
CA GLY A 408 -31.72 43.76 -6.62
C GLY A 408 -33.12 44.26 -6.27
N ASN A 409 -33.65 45.10 -7.14
CA ASN A 409 -34.89 45.87 -6.94
C ASN A 409 -36.14 45.15 -7.44
N ALA A 410 -35.99 44.13 -8.29
CA ALA A 410 -37.06 43.28 -8.78
C ALA A 410 -36.53 41.88 -9.12
N ASP A 411 -37.36 40.85 -8.89
CA ASP A 411 -37.03 39.45 -9.14
C ASP A 411 -37.08 39.12 -10.64
N TRP A 412 -36.21 38.21 -11.08
CA TRP A 412 -36.29 37.60 -12.40
C TRP A 412 -37.46 36.61 -12.44
N TYR A 413 -38.05 36.39 -13.61
CA TYR A 413 -39.18 35.47 -13.77
C TYR A 413 -39.13 34.73 -15.11
N ALA A 414 -39.80 33.58 -15.20
CA ALA A 414 -39.95 32.83 -16.45
C ALA A 414 -40.89 33.60 -17.39
N ASP A 415 -40.43 33.86 -18.62
CA ASP A 415 -41.10 34.66 -19.63
C ASP A 415 -41.33 33.81 -20.89
N ASN A 416 -42.54 33.89 -21.43
CA ASN A 416 -42.94 33.16 -22.64
C ASN A 416 -43.13 34.08 -23.86
N THR A 417 -42.63 35.31 -23.79
CA THR A 417 -42.74 36.28 -24.89
C THR A 417 -41.51 36.25 -25.80
N GLU A 418 -40.36 35.91 -25.23
CA GLU A 418 -39.09 35.77 -25.92
C GLU A 418 -38.38 34.52 -25.42
N ALA A 419 -37.88 33.68 -26.33
CA ALA A 419 -37.07 32.51 -26.02
C ALA A 419 -36.05 32.27 -27.14
N HIS A 420 -34.91 31.68 -26.81
CA HIS A 420 -33.92 31.24 -27.81
C HIS A 420 -34.32 29.89 -28.38
N SER A 421 -34.67 28.93 -27.51
CA SER A 421 -35.23 27.64 -27.87
C SER A 421 -36.54 27.41 -27.12
N GLY A 422 -37.39 26.48 -27.60
CA GLY A 422 -38.66 26.20 -26.95
C GLY A 422 -39.61 27.41 -26.89
N SER A 423 -40.30 27.58 -25.76
CA SER A 423 -41.32 28.61 -25.54
C SER A 423 -41.06 29.52 -24.34
N TRP A 424 -40.06 29.22 -23.50
CA TRP A 424 -39.82 29.96 -22.26
C TRP A 424 -38.35 30.33 -22.09
N SER A 425 -38.08 31.50 -21.52
CA SER A 425 -36.74 31.91 -21.07
C SER A 425 -36.81 32.62 -19.72
N MET A 426 -35.66 32.99 -19.16
CA MET A 426 -35.61 33.86 -17.98
C MET A 426 -35.53 35.32 -18.41
N ARG A 427 -36.35 36.18 -17.79
CA ARG A 427 -36.35 37.62 -18.01
C ARG A 427 -36.04 38.39 -16.73
N ALA A 428 -35.28 39.47 -16.87
CA ALA A 428 -35.03 40.40 -15.77
C ALA A 428 -36.33 41.06 -15.27
N GLY A 429 -36.39 41.31 -13.96
CA GLY A 429 -37.52 42.01 -13.35
C GLY A 429 -37.66 43.45 -13.86
N ALA A 430 -38.89 43.95 -13.92
CA ALA A 430 -39.15 45.34 -14.31
C ALA A 430 -38.57 46.30 -13.26
N ILE A 431 -37.63 47.14 -13.68
CA ILE A 431 -36.90 48.08 -12.83
C ILE A 431 -36.96 49.50 -13.42
N THR A 432 -36.81 50.51 -12.56
CA THR A 432 -36.77 51.94 -12.92
C THR A 432 -35.35 52.48 -12.93
N ASP A 433 -35.16 53.77 -13.21
CA ASP A 433 -33.84 54.39 -13.33
C ASP A 433 -32.99 54.20 -12.06
N SER A 434 -31.68 54.00 -12.23
CA SER A 434 -30.68 53.73 -11.18
C SER A 434 -30.94 52.45 -10.35
N GLN A 435 -31.69 51.50 -10.88
CA GLN A 435 -31.95 50.20 -10.24
C GLN A 435 -31.27 49.05 -10.99
N TYR A 436 -31.24 47.88 -10.35
CA TYR A 436 -30.78 46.65 -10.99
C TYR A 436 -31.67 45.46 -10.60
N SER A 437 -31.67 44.44 -11.44
CA SER A 437 -32.31 43.14 -11.18
C SER A 437 -31.29 42.06 -11.49
N SER A 438 -31.06 41.13 -10.57
CA SER A 438 -30.10 40.04 -10.78
C SER A 438 -30.63 38.67 -10.39
N ILE A 439 -30.02 37.67 -11.02
CA ILE A 439 -30.22 36.26 -10.71
C ILE A 439 -28.87 35.56 -10.71
N SER A 440 -28.65 34.74 -9.70
CA SER A 440 -27.38 34.10 -9.45
C SER A 440 -27.55 32.66 -9.04
N ARG A 441 -26.51 31.85 -9.25
CA ARG A 441 -26.49 30.45 -8.86
C ARG A 441 -25.10 30.09 -8.37
N MET A 442 -25.06 29.26 -7.34
CA MET A 442 -23.83 28.65 -6.88
C MET A 442 -23.50 27.46 -7.79
N VAL A 443 -22.31 27.47 -8.40
CA VAL A 443 -21.81 26.41 -9.26
C VAL A 443 -20.53 25.87 -8.65
N GLN A 444 -20.41 24.55 -8.62
CA GLN A 444 -19.17 23.91 -8.21
C GLN A 444 -18.29 23.68 -9.43
N GLY A 445 -17.19 24.42 -9.50
CA GLY A 445 -16.15 24.18 -10.48
C GLY A 445 -15.22 23.05 -10.02
N PRO A 446 -14.52 22.37 -10.93
CA PRO A 446 -14.38 22.65 -12.36
C PRO A 446 -15.70 22.45 -13.13
N ALA A 447 -16.11 23.45 -13.90
CA ALA A 447 -17.37 23.39 -14.64
C ALA A 447 -17.28 24.16 -15.95
N ASN A 448 -17.96 23.66 -16.98
CA ASN A 448 -18.20 24.41 -18.21
C ASN A 448 -19.61 24.97 -18.16
N ILE A 449 -19.73 26.28 -18.40
CA ILE A 449 -20.99 26.99 -18.43
C ILE A 449 -21.20 27.47 -19.86
N THR A 450 -22.34 27.12 -20.45
CA THR A 450 -22.83 27.74 -21.67
C THR A 450 -24.22 28.31 -21.45
N PHE A 451 -24.55 29.40 -22.12
CA PHE A 451 -25.89 29.99 -22.08
C PHE A 451 -26.12 30.86 -23.31
N TRP A 452 -27.39 31.18 -23.57
CA TRP A 452 -27.80 32.18 -24.53
C TRP A 452 -28.36 33.41 -23.80
N TRP A 453 -28.03 34.60 -24.28
CA TRP A 453 -28.56 35.84 -23.71
C TRP A 453 -28.99 36.84 -24.79
N LYS A 454 -29.94 37.71 -24.46
CA LYS A 454 -30.51 38.75 -25.33
C LYS A 454 -30.76 40.02 -24.51
N VAL A 455 -30.69 41.18 -25.13
CA VAL A 455 -31.03 42.46 -24.47
C VAL A 455 -31.77 43.39 -25.44
N SER A 456 -32.77 44.11 -24.92
CA SER A 456 -33.44 45.20 -25.63
C SER A 456 -33.51 46.38 -24.67
N SER A 457 -32.54 47.28 -24.79
CA SER A 457 -32.30 48.38 -23.86
C SER A 457 -31.68 49.59 -24.56
N GLU A 458 -31.48 50.68 -23.82
CA GLU A 458 -30.68 51.80 -24.32
C GLU A 458 -29.22 51.39 -24.57
N ILE A 459 -28.68 51.77 -25.73
CA ILE A 459 -27.33 51.38 -26.15
C ILE A 459 -26.26 52.05 -25.26
N ASN A 460 -25.37 51.25 -24.68
CA ASN A 460 -24.27 51.64 -23.78
C ASN A 460 -24.65 52.18 -22.39
N TYR A 461 -25.93 52.28 -22.05
CA TYR A 461 -26.38 52.79 -20.75
C TYR A 461 -26.99 51.66 -19.92
N ASP A 462 -28.08 51.08 -20.43
CA ASP A 462 -28.79 49.99 -19.79
C ASP A 462 -28.22 48.64 -20.22
N LEU A 463 -27.68 47.89 -19.27
CA LEU A 463 -26.74 46.81 -19.57
C LEU A 463 -27.14 45.51 -18.89
N LEU A 464 -27.17 44.41 -19.66
CA LEU A 464 -27.15 43.05 -19.13
C LEU A 464 -25.70 42.57 -19.04
N ARG A 465 -25.30 42.12 -17.85
CA ARG A 465 -23.93 41.71 -17.53
C ARG A 465 -23.89 40.30 -16.97
N PHE A 466 -22.82 39.58 -17.26
CA PHE A 466 -22.52 38.28 -16.67
C PHE A 466 -21.31 38.41 -15.75
N TYR A 467 -21.44 37.90 -14.53
CA TYR A 467 -20.43 37.93 -13.48
C TYR A 467 -20.07 36.50 -13.04
N VAL A 468 -18.81 36.34 -12.65
CA VAL A 468 -18.32 35.16 -11.90
C VAL A 468 -17.61 35.69 -10.66
N ASP A 469 -18.06 35.27 -9.47
CA ASP A 469 -17.57 35.71 -8.16
C ASP A 469 -17.55 37.24 -7.98
N GLY A 470 -18.57 37.90 -8.53
CA GLY A 470 -18.69 39.36 -8.51
C GLY A 470 -17.79 40.10 -9.50
N VAL A 471 -17.01 39.40 -10.32
CA VAL A 471 -16.18 40.00 -11.39
C VAL A 471 -16.92 39.95 -12.72
N GLU A 472 -17.15 41.11 -13.34
CA GLU A 472 -17.79 41.22 -14.67
C GLU A 472 -16.94 40.50 -15.72
N LYS A 473 -17.54 39.52 -16.39
CA LYS A 473 -16.90 38.77 -17.48
C LYS A 473 -17.28 39.31 -18.85
N ASP A 474 -18.52 39.74 -19.02
CA ASP A 474 -19.02 40.26 -20.29
C ASP A 474 -20.30 41.11 -20.09
N ARG A 475 -20.65 41.91 -21.10
CA ARG A 475 -21.83 42.78 -21.11
C ARG A 475 -22.42 43.01 -22.50
N ILE A 476 -23.74 43.23 -22.57
CA ILE A 476 -24.47 43.65 -23.77
C ILE A 476 -25.47 44.78 -23.45
N SER A 477 -25.72 45.66 -24.44
CA SER A 477 -26.72 46.74 -24.39
C SER A 477 -27.24 47.07 -25.79
N GLY A 478 -28.31 47.85 -25.90
CA GLY A 478 -28.97 48.17 -27.17
C GLY A 478 -30.02 47.12 -27.54
N SER A 479 -30.32 46.98 -28.83
CA SER A 479 -31.22 45.93 -29.35
C SER A 479 -30.42 44.79 -29.98
N ILE A 480 -29.92 43.87 -29.15
CA ILE A 480 -29.08 42.74 -29.56
C ILE A 480 -29.88 41.44 -29.46
N GLY A 481 -29.93 40.67 -30.55
CA GLY A 481 -30.55 39.34 -30.57
C GLY A 481 -29.79 38.30 -29.74
N TRP A 482 -30.31 37.07 -29.68
CA TRP A 482 -29.70 35.98 -28.91
C TRP A 482 -28.25 35.69 -29.31
N GLN A 483 -27.35 35.61 -28.33
CA GLN A 483 -25.95 35.23 -28.51
C GLN A 483 -25.55 34.14 -27.51
N LYS A 484 -24.79 33.16 -27.99
CA LYS A 484 -24.21 32.13 -27.12
C LYS A 484 -22.96 32.64 -26.41
N LYS A 485 -22.81 32.28 -25.14
CA LYS A 485 -21.58 32.48 -24.37
C LYS A 485 -21.13 31.17 -23.74
N GLU A 486 -19.83 31.06 -23.53
CA GLU A 486 -19.18 29.90 -22.94
C GLU A 486 -18.08 30.38 -21.99
N TYR A 487 -18.06 29.82 -20.78
CA TYR A 487 -17.08 30.11 -19.75
C TYR A 487 -16.67 28.82 -19.04
N THR A 488 -15.39 28.73 -18.70
CA THR A 488 -14.86 27.67 -17.85
C THR A 488 -14.61 28.20 -16.45
N LEU A 489 -15.06 27.46 -15.44
CA LEU A 489 -14.82 27.76 -14.04
C LEU A 489 -13.65 26.92 -13.53
N SER A 490 -12.77 27.56 -12.77
CA SER A 490 -11.74 26.86 -12.00
C SER A 490 -12.35 25.92 -10.97
N PRO A 491 -11.58 24.97 -10.40
CA PRO A 491 -12.01 24.24 -9.22
C PRO A 491 -12.40 25.18 -8.06
N GLY A 492 -13.50 24.86 -7.37
CA GLY A 492 -13.98 25.65 -6.23
C GLY A 492 -15.45 26.01 -6.32
N THR A 493 -15.96 26.69 -5.29
CA THR A 493 -17.33 27.19 -5.29
C THR A 493 -17.36 28.56 -5.93
N HIS A 494 -18.09 28.67 -7.04
CA HIS A 494 -18.26 29.91 -7.78
C HIS A 494 -19.70 30.38 -7.68
N ILE A 495 -19.91 31.70 -7.72
CA ILE A 495 -21.22 32.29 -7.92
C ILE A 495 -21.24 32.89 -9.31
N ILE A 496 -22.12 32.37 -10.16
CA ILE A 496 -22.42 33.00 -11.45
C ILE A 496 -23.64 33.88 -11.31
N GLU A 497 -23.64 35.04 -11.95
CA GLU A 497 -24.73 36.02 -11.85
C GLU A 497 -24.98 36.70 -13.19
N TRP A 498 -26.25 36.78 -13.59
CA TRP A 498 -26.72 37.69 -14.62
C TRP A 498 -27.39 38.88 -13.96
N ARG A 499 -27.02 40.09 -14.38
CA ARG A 499 -27.54 41.34 -13.80
C ARG A 499 -27.88 42.33 -14.89
N TYR A 500 -29.14 42.76 -14.93
CA TYR A 500 -29.59 43.89 -15.73
C TYR A 500 -29.59 45.16 -14.87
N THR A 501 -29.07 46.26 -15.38
CA THR A 501 -28.94 47.53 -14.63
C THR A 501 -29.32 48.70 -15.51
N LYS A 502 -30.15 49.61 -14.97
CA LYS A 502 -30.50 50.85 -15.63
C LYS A 502 -29.63 52.02 -15.17
N ASP A 503 -29.38 52.95 -16.07
CA ASP A 503 -28.69 54.20 -15.75
C ASP A 503 -29.65 55.24 -15.13
N HIS A 504 -29.21 56.48 -14.99
CA HIS A 504 -29.93 57.53 -14.26
C HIS A 504 -31.15 58.14 -14.96
N SER A 505 -31.37 57.87 -16.25
CA SER A 505 -32.54 58.40 -16.98
C SER A 505 -32.67 57.77 -18.37
N THR A 506 -33.89 57.74 -18.90
CA THR A 506 -34.24 57.27 -20.27
C THR A 506 -34.51 55.77 -20.32
N SER A 507 -35.45 55.40 -21.18
CA SER A 507 -36.02 54.07 -21.31
C SER A 507 -36.20 53.83 -22.81
N SER A 508 -35.63 52.75 -23.34
CA SER A 508 -35.56 52.49 -24.78
C SER A 508 -35.62 51.00 -25.09
N GLY A 509 -36.44 50.62 -26.07
CA GLY A 509 -36.68 49.21 -26.37
C GLY A 509 -37.63 48.57 -25.36
N SER A 510 -37.35 47.35 -24.94
CA SER A 510 -38.18 46.62 -23.96
C SER A 510 -37.67 46.77 -22.52
N ASP A 511 -36.60 47.55 -22.32
CA ASP A 511 -35.89 47.80 -21.06
C ASP A 511 -35.69 46.55 -20.20
N THR A 512 -35.13 45.51 -20.80
CA THR A 512 -34.89 44.25 -20.11
C THR A 512 -33.80 43.40 -20.78
N GLY A 513 -33.29 42.42 -20.04
CA GLY A 513 -32.47 41.33 -20.55
C GLY A 513 -33.17 39.98 -20.41
N TRP A 514 -32.75 39.01 -21.23
CA TRP A 514 -33.17 37.62 -21.16
C TRP A 514 -31.98 36.66 -21.19
N VAL A 515 -32.14 35.49 -20.57
CA VAL A 515 -31.18 34.38 -20.55
C VAL A 515 -31.93 33.06 -20.77
N ASP A 516 -31.36 32.17 -21.58
CA ASP A 516 -31.98 30.92 -21.97
C ASP A 516 -30.93 29.82 -22.21
N ASP A 517 -31.36 28.55 -22.28
CA ASP A 517 -30.55 27.37 -22.60
C ASP A 517 -29.23 27.32 -21.79
N ILE A 518 -29.34 27.47 -20.47
CA ILE A 518 -28.18 27.44 -19.58
C ILE A 518 -27.76 25.99 -19.40
N SER A 519 -26.55 25.64 -19.83
CA SER A 519 -25.92 24.35 -19.55
C SER A 519 -24.78 24.55 -18.57
N ILE A 520 -24.87 23.85 -17.44
CA ILE A 520 -23.83 23.80 -16.41
C ILE A 520 -23.37 22.35 -16.34
N ASP A 521 -22.20 22.08 -16.91
CA ASP A 521 -21.55 20.78 -16.80
C ASP A 521 -20.62 20.80 -15.59
N GLU A 522 -21.19 20.49 -14.42
CA GLU A 522 -20.41 20.31 -13.20
C GLU A 522 -19.72 18.94 -13.26
N GLN A 523 -18.39 18.96 -13.24
CA GLN A 523 -17.59 17.73 -13.24
C GLN A 523 -17.53 17.14 -11.82
N ASN A 524 -18.70 16.92 -11.20
CA ASN A 524 -18.92 16.59 -9.78
C ASN A 524 -19.37 15.14 -9.51
N ILE A 525 -18.58 14.49 -8.65
CA ILE A 525 -18.45 13.06 -8.36
C ILE A 525 -19.52 12.54 -7.37
N ALA A 526 -20.36 11.56 -7.76
CA ALA A 526 -21.32 10.90 -6.86
C ALA A 526 -21.83 9.51 -7.33
N ILE A 527 -21.53 8.43 -6.60
CA ILE A 527 -22.28 7.16 -6.69
C ILE A 527 -22.94 6.88 -5.33
N GLU A 528 -24.27 6.70 -5.33
CA GLU A 528 -24.99 6.03 -4.25
C GLU A 528 -24.56 4.56 -4.20
N GLN A 529 -23.94 4.10 -3.11
CA GLN A 529 -23.66 2.67 -2.94
C GLN A 529 -24.02 2.10 -1.57
N THR A 530 -24.61 0.91 -1.64
CA THR A 530 -25.22 0.11 -0.58
C THR A 530 -24.29 -0.99 -0.03
N GLN A 531 -23.00 -1.00 -0.39
CA GLN A 531 -21.99 -1.98 0.02
C GLN A 531 -20.71 -1.29 0.54
N PRO A 532 -20.00 -1.84 1.56
CA PRO A 532 -18.75 -1.28 2.05
C PRO A 532 -17.62 -1.42 1.00
N LEU A 533 -17.07 -0.29 0.57
CA LEU A 533 -15.96 -0.20 -0.37
C LEU A 533 -14.63 -0.64 0.29
N LYS A 534 -13.92 -1.58 -0.32
CA LYS A 534 -12.58 -2.08 0.04
C LYS A 534 -11.67 -1.89 -1.17
N THR A 535 -10.58 -1.16 -0.99
CA THR A 535 -9.61 -0.83 -2.05
C THR A 535 -8.20 -1.20 -1.66
N GLU A 536 -7.40 -1.58 -2.64
CA GLU A 536 -5.99 -1.94 -2.50
C GLU A 536 -5.18 -1.06 -3.47
N ILE A 537 -4.03 -0.55 -3.00
CA ILE A 537 -3.05 0.18 -3.82
C ILE A 537 -1.78 -0.65 -3.82
N ASP A 538 -1.29 -0.95 -5.02
CA ASP A 538 -0.03 -1.68 -5.22
C ASP A 538 1.14 -0.71 -5.07
N PHE A 539 1.09 0.43 -5.79
CA PHE A 539 2.12 1.47 -5.73
C PHE A 539 1.61 2.84 -6.18
N ILE A 540 2.44 3.86 -5.88
CA ILE A 540 2.29 5.25 -6.31
C ILE A 540 3.68 5.74 -6.72
N GLN A 541 3.84 6.19 -7.96
CA GLN A 541 5.12 6.64 -8.51
C GLN A 541 5.07 8.12 -8.87
N PHE A 542 6.10 8.89 -8.49
CA PHE A 542 6.28 10.29 -8.84
C PHE A 542 7.59 10.45 -9.63
N ASN A 543 7.52 10.88 -10.89
CA ASN A 543 8.70 11.09 -11.73
C ASN A 543 8.96 12.59 -11.95
N VAL A 544 10.23 12.98 -11.76
CA VAL A 544 10.77 14.33 -12.03
C VAL A 544 11.97 14.16 -12.97
N ILE A 545 11.93 14.82 -14.14
CA ILE A 545 12.90 14.61 -15.22
C ILE A 545 13.93 15.78 -15.27
N SER A 546 15.24 15.47 -15.36
CA SER A 546 16.36 16.40 -15.61
C SER A 546 17.36 15.83 -16.66
N ARG A 547 18.12 16.68 -17.38
CA ARG A 547 18.90 16.29 -18.59
C ARG A 547 20.39 15.91 -18.41
N GLU A 548 21.02 16.23 -17.28
CA GLU A 548 22.42 15.87 -16.92
C GLU A 548 22.54 15.73 -15.38
N GLY A 549 23.44 14.90 -14.85
CA GLY A 549 23.76 14.85 -13.42
C GLY A 549 23.99 13.46 -12.80
N ASN A 550 24.38 13.45 -11.52
CA ASN A 550 24.55 12.21 -10.76
C ASN A 550 23.20 11.65 -10.32
N TYR A 551 23.04 10.33 -10.46
CA TYR A 551 21.88 9.59 -9.99
C TYR A 551 22.23 8.88 -8.68
N TYR A 552 21.31 8.93 -7.71
CA TYR A 552 21.51 8.34 -6.40
C TYR A 552 20.43 7.30 -6.14
N PHE A 553 20.84 6.05 -6.00
CA PHE A 553 19.95 4.94 -5.68
C PHE A 553 20.16 4.54 -4.22
N ARG A 554 19.09 4.12 -3.56
CA ARG A 554 19.16 3.56 -2.21
C ARG A 554 18.14 2.43 -2.11
N LYS A 555 18.50 1.38 -1.39
CA LYS A 555 17.61 0.26 -1.11
C LYS A 555 17.84 -0.20 0.31
N LYS A 556 16.74 -0.25 1.07
CA LYS A 556 16.71 -0.87 2.38
C LYS A 556 16.32 -2.34 2.24
N PHE A 557 17.04 -3.22 2.89
CA PHE A 557 16.70 -4.63 3.03
C PHE A 557 16.94 -5.05 4.47
N ARG A 558 16.33 -6.15 4.90
CA ARG A 558 16.50 -6.67 6.27
C ARG A 558 17.23 -7.98 6.19
N VAL A 559 18.14 -8.27 7.12
CA VAL A 559 18.81 -9.58 7.29
C VAL A 559 18.38 -10.14 8.63
N ASP A 560 17.66 -11.26 8.64
CA ASP A 560 17.08 -11.78 9.88
C ASP A 560 18.11 -12.46 10.78
N ASN A 561 19.06 -13.20 10.19
CA ASN A 561 20.14 -13.86 10.92
C ASN A 561 21.47 -13.78 10.16
N LEU A 562 22.49 -13.19 10.78
CA LEU A 562 23.82 -13.08 10.18
C LEU A 562 24.59 -14.40 10.22
N ASP A 563 24.29 -15.28 11.17
CA ASP A 563 25.02 -16.55 11.35
C ASP A 563 24.77 -17.57 10.23
N ASP A 564 23.70 -17.35 9.45
CA ASP A 564 23.30 -18.22 8.33
C ASP A 564 24.04 -17.87 7.03
N ILE A 565 24.72 -16.73 6.95
CA ILE A 565 25.42 -16.27 5.74
C ILE A 565 26.80 -16.95 5.62
N LEU A 566 27.03 -17.61 4.48
CA LEU A 566 28.31 -18.22 4.10
C LEU A 566 29.18 -17.22 3.32
N SER A 567 28.61 -16.55 2.31
CA SER A 567 29.29 -15.55 1.48
C SER A 567 28.29 -14.52 0.96
N ALA A 568 28.76 -13.33 0.58
CA ALA A 568 27.94 -12.30 -0.06
C ALA A 568 28.70 -11.69 -1.24
N ARG A 569 27.99 -11.28 -2.29
CA ARG A 569 28.54 -10.67 -3.51
C ARG A 569 27.59 -9.67 -4.13
N ILE A 570 28.12 -8.71 -4.88
CA ILE A 570 27.37 -7.78 -5.71
C ILE A 570 27.81 -7.94 -7.16
N ARG A 571 26.88 -7.91 -8.11
CA ARG A 571 27.19 -7.70 -9.53
C ARG A 571 26.62 -6.38 -9.99
N VAL A 572 27.37 -5.68 -10.82
CA VAL A 572 27.07 -4.31 -11.22
C VAL A 572 27.12 -4.21 -12.72
N TYR A 573 26.12 -3.56 -13.29
CA TYR A 573 26.06 -3.07 -14.64
C TYR A 573 25.95 -1.55 -14.54
N SER A 574 26.85 -0.81 -15.19
CA SER A 574 26.82 0.66 -15.16
C SER A 574 27.40 1.23 -16.45
N ASP A 575 26.77 2.26 -16.98
CA ASP A 575 27.40 3.21 -17.91
C ASP A 575 28.16 4.27 -17.12
N ASP A 576 29.25 4.75 -17.70
CA ASP A 576 30.24 5.61 -17.08
C ASP A 576 30.86 4.99 -15.83
N ARG A 577 30.30 5.26 -14.65
CA ARG A 577 30.85 4.78 -13.38
C ARG A 577 29.84 4.81 -12.24
N ALA A 578 30.02 3.94 -11.26
CA ALA A 578 29.21 3.88 -10.05
C ALA A 578 30.03 3.69 -8.75
N GLU A 579 29.63 4.38 -7.70
CA GLU A 579 30.07 4.13 -6.32
C GLU A 579 28.99 3.35 -5.57
N ILE A 580 29.35 2.30 -4.82
CA ILE A 580 28.41 1.45 -4.07
C ILE A 580 28.77 1.46 -2.60
N TYR A 581 27.76 1.68 -1.76
CA TYR A 581 27.87 1.74 -0.33
C TYR A 581 26.95 0.71 0.32
N LEU A 582 27.41 0.04 1.37
CA LEU A 582 26.62 -0.83 2.22
C LEU A 582 26.72 -0.36 3.68
N ASN A 583 25.57 -0.04 4.27
CA ASN A 583 25.44 0.53 5.61
C ASN A 583 26.33 1.76 5.84
N GLY A 584 26.53 2.56 4.79
CA GLY A 584 27.39 3.74 4.81
C GLY A 584 28.88 3.48 4.56
N ASN A 585 29.30 2.22 4.41
CA ASN A 585 30.66 1.86 4.03
C ASN A 585 30.77 1.75 2.51
N LEU A 586 31.74 2.40 1.89
CA LEU A 586 32.04 2.25 0.47
C LEU A 586 32.60 0.85 0.21
N ILE A 587 31.95 0.07 -0.65
CA ILE A 587 32.30 -1.32 -0.95
C ILE A 587 32.74 -1.53 -2.40
N ASP A 588 32.30 -0.68 -3.34
CA ASP A 588 32.81 -0.62 -4.71
C ASP A 588 32.97 0.84 -5.11
N ASN A 589 34.05 1.16 -5.82
CA ASN A 589 34.30 2.48 -6.35
C ASN A 589 34.87 2.36 -7.76
N ASP A 590 33.98 2.53 -8.73
CA ASP A 590 34.38 2.58 -10.11
C ASP A 590 35.02 3.93 -10.44
N THR A 591 36.27 3.87 -10.89
CA THR A 591 37.12 5.05 -11.09
C THR A 591 37.29 5.43 -12.55
N THR A 592 36.78 4.62 -13.47
CA THR A 592 37.01 4.77 -14.91
C THR A 592 35.69 4.79 -15.65
N GLU A 593 35.46 5.85 -16.44
CA GLU A 593 34.32 5.94 -17.35
C GLU A 593 34.40 4.83 -18.40
N HIS A 594 33.30 4.09 -18.56
CA HIS A 594 33.23 2.99 -19.52
C HIS A 594 31.80 2.76 -20.00
N ASN A 595 31.67 2.17 -21.20
CA ASN A 595 30.38 1.73 -21.70
C ASN A 595 29.88 0.50 -20.94
N ALA A 596 28.57 0.40 -20.74
CA ALA A 596 27.96 -0.68 -19.98
C ALA A 596 28.05 -2.06 -20.69
N THR A 597 28.48 -3.12 -19.98
CA THR A 597 28.54 -4.54 -20.42
C THR A 597 27.96 -5.44 -19.34
N TYR A 598 27.05 -6.37 -19.63
CA TYR A 598 26.31 -7.11 -18.59
C TYR A 598 26.99 -8.45 -18.24
N TRP A 599 27.60 -8.66 -17.07
CA TRP A 599 27.88 -7.75 -15.94
C TRP A 599 29.23 -7.03 -16.10
N ASN A 600 29.33 -5.78 -15.64
CA ASN A 600 30.57 -4.99 -15.73
C ASN A 600 31.55 -5.44 -14.64
N ARG A 601 31.04 -5.64 -13.42
CA ARG A 601 31.84 -5.97 -12.24
C ARG A 601 31.12 -6.96 -11.34
N GLU A 602 31.90 -7.77 -10.64
CA GLU A 602 31.46 -8.63 -9.53
C GLU A 602 32.35 -8.34 -8.31
N ILE A 603 31.74 -8.00 -7.18
CA ILE A 603 32.38 -7.53 -5.96
C ILE A 603 32.04 -8.49 -4.83
N ALA A 604 33.06 -9.09 -4.21
CA ALA A 604 32.87 -9.84 -2.98
C ALA A 604 32.51 -8.87 -1.83
N VAL A 605 31.46 -9.18 -1.08
CA VAL A 605 31.00 -8.38 0.05
C VAL A 605 31.37 -9.09 1.35
N ASP A 606 32.06 -8.38 2.25
CA ASP A 606 32.32 -8.86 3.61
C ASP A 606 30.99 -8.92 4.39
N PRO A 607 30.52 -10.12 4.81
CA PRO A 607 29.31 -10.25 5.61
C PRO A 607 29.35 -9.46 6.93
N GLY A 608 30.54 -9.12 7.45
CA GLY A 608 30.70 -8.28 8.63
C GLY A 608 30.22 -6.83 8.46
N LEU A 609 29.99 -6.37 7.23
CA LEU A 609 29.40 -5.07 6.94
C LEU A 609 27.87 -5.06 7.05
N LEU A 610 27.24 -6.24 7.22
CA LEU A 610 25.81 -6.40 7.41
C LEU A 610 25.43 -6.33 8.90
N ASN A 611 24.26 -5.75 9.18
CA ASN A 611 23.64 -5.74 10.49
C ASN A 611 22.56 -6.83 10.58
N SER A 612 22.35 -7.41 11.76
CA SER A 612 21.11 -8.15 12.03
C SER A 612 19.96 -7.14 12.10
N GLY A 613 18.91 -7.36 11.33
CA GLY A 613 17.85 -6.40 11.08
C GLY A 613 18.12 -5.56 9.84
N ASP A 614 17.91 -4.24 9.94
CA ASP A 614 17.89 -3.36 8.78
C ASP A 614 19.28 -3.06 8.22
N ASN A 615 19.40 -3.15 6.89
CA ASN A 615 20.56 -2.89 6.08
C ASN A 615 20.20 -1.94 4.93
N ILE A 616 21.19 -1.21 4.43
CA ILE A 616 21.02 -0.21 3.39
C ILE A 616 22.14 -0.35 2.38
N ILE A 617 21.80 -0.65 1.13
CA ILE A 617 22.70 -0.46 0.00
C ILE A 617 22.38 0.88 -0.66
N ALA A 618 23.40 1.66 -1.01
CA ALA A 618 23.26 2.93 -1.71
C ALA A 618 24.24 2.98 -2.87
N VAL A 619 23.85 3.63 -3.95
CA VAL A 619 24.65 3.76 -5.16
C VAL A 619 24.64 5.20 -5.60
N LYS A 620 25.77 5.67 -6.08
CA LYS A 620 25.88 6.91 -6.83
C LYS A 620 26.37 6.57 -8.23
N LEU A 621 25.48 6.67 -9.20
CA LEU A 621 25.81 6.55 -10.62
C LEU A 621 26.15 7.93 -11.14
N PHE A 622 27.27 8.03 -11.83
CA PHE A 622 27.69 9.24 -12.51
C PHE A 622 27.28 9.11 -13.97
N ASN A 623 26.65 10.14 -14.51
CA ASN A 623 26.33 10.24 -15.92
C ASN A 623 26.94 11.55 -16.41
N ASN A 624 28.14 11.42 -16.96
CA ASN A 624 29.01 12.53 -17.34
C ASN A 624 28.84 12.90 -18.83
N ASP A 625 28.03 12.15 -19.57
CA ASP A 625 27.65 12.43 -20.96
C ASP A 625 26.14 12.61 -21.15
N ASP A 626 25.77 12.97 -22.38
CA ASP A 626 24.39 13.07 -22.87
C ASP A 626 23.98 11.83 -23.69
N GLU A 627 24.75 10.73 -23.62
CA GLU A 627 24.52 9.52 -24.39
C GLU A 627 23.59 8.54 -23.64
N SER A 628 23.93 8.08 -22.44
CA SER A 628 23.05 7.20 -21.63
C SER A 628 23.46 6.94 -20.19
N ALA A 629 22.47 6.83 -19.29
CA ALA A 629 22.64 6.53 -17.85
C ALA A 629 22.20 5.09 -17.48
N LYS A 630 22.85 4.05 -18.02
CA LYS A 630 22.45 2.64 -17.79
C LYS A 630 22.93 2.13 -16.42
N PHE A 631 22.08 1.45 -15.66
CA PHE A 631 22.47 0.84 -14.38
C PHE A 631 21.63 -0.37 -13.98
N ASP A 632 22.28 -1.44 -13.50
CA ASP A 632 21.65 -2.59 -12.83
C ASP A 632 22.58 -3.15 -11.72
N LEU A 633 22.00 -3.72 -10.67
CA LEU A 633 22.73 -4.28 -9.53
C LEU A 633 22.05 -5.52 -8.95
N GLU A 634 22.78 -6.62 -8.91
CA GLU A 634 22.39 -7.87 -8.24
C GLU A 634 23.16 -8.00 -6.92
N PHE A 635 22.46 -8.13 -5.78
CA PHE A 635 23.07 -8.50 -4.50
C PHE A 635 22.75 -9.96 -4.18
N GLY A 636 23.78 -10.80 -4.18
CA GLY A 636 23.68 -12.23 -3.90
C GLY A 636 24.24 -12.59 -2.53
N ILE A 637 23.50 -13.40 -1.79
CA ILE A 637 23.95 -14.02 -0.53
C ILE A 637 23.92 -15.54 -0.73
N GLU A 638 24.95 -16.22 -0.26
CA GLU A 638 25.00 -17.67 -0.14
C GLU A 638 24.82 -18.04 1.33
N GLU A 639 23.84 -18.88 1.65
CA GLU A 639 23.55 -19.32 3.03
C GLU A 639 24.07 -20.75 3.31
N LYS A 640 24.25 -21.08 4.59
CA LYS A 640 24.56 -22.44 5.06
C LYS A 640 23.35 -23.35 4.85
N ARG A 641 23.53 -24.51 4.20
CA ARG A 641 22.44 -25.49 3.96
C ARG A 641 21.82 -26.00 5.26
N LYS A 642 20.50 -25.85 5.41
CA LYS A 642 19.74 -26.53 6.48
C LYS A 642 19.49 -28.00 6.13
N LYS A 643 19.53 -28.87 7.14
CA LYS A 643 19.37 -30.32 6.99
C LYS A 643 18.09 -30.74 7.69
N PHE A 644 17.35 -31.67 7.09
CA PHE A 644 16.12 -32.21 7.66
C PHE A 644 16.18 -33.73 7.72
N ILE A 645 15.60 -34.31 8.76
CA ILE A 645 15.42 -35.75 8.90
C ILE A 645 13.95 -35.99 9.23
N VAL A 646 13.31 -36.92 8.54
CA VAL A 646 11.95 -37.37 8.88
C VAL A 646 12.01 -38.83 9.29
N VAL A 647 11.65 -39.09 10.55
CA VAL A 647 11.63 -40.42 11.15
C VAL A 647 10.19 -40.92 11.18
N MET A 648 9.95 -42.14 10.73
CA MET A 648 8.61 -42.73 10.64
C MET A 648 8.58 -44.06 11.37
N THR A 649 7.48 -44.35 12.07
CA THR A 649 7.26 -45.66 12.71
C THR A 649 5.79 -46.07 12.58
N ASP A 650 5.56 -47.37 12.42
CA ASP A 650 4.25 -48.02 12.46
C ASP A 650 3.91 -48.61 13.84
N GLY A 651 4.73 -48.32 14.87
CA GLY A 651 4.60 -48.85 16.24
C GLY A 651 5.66 -49.91 16.57
N ILE A 652 5.45 -50.69 17.65
CA ILE A 652 6.32 -51.82 17.99
C ILE A 652 5.92 -53.00 17.08
N PRO A 653 6.79 -53.48 16.17
CA PRO A 653 6.48 -54.66 15.39
C PRO A 653 6.18 -55.81 16.35
N THR A 654 5.04 -56.48 16.20
CA THR A 654 4.50 -57.61 17.00
C THR A 654 3.62 -57.31 18.22
N HIS A 655 3.32 -56.05 18.59
CA HIS A 655 2.45 -55.75 19.74
C HIS A 655 1.28 -54.82 19.35
N HIS A 656 0.06 -55.16 19.78
CA HIS A 656 -1.13 -54.33 19.60
C HIS A 656 -1.30 -53.40 20.82
N CYS A 657 -1.87 -52.21 20.61
CA CYS A 657 -2.29 -51.33 21.70
C CYS A 657 -3.81 -51.36 21.84
N GLY A 658 -4.31 -51.74 23.01
CA GLY A 658 -5.75 -51.79 23.32
C GLY A 658 -6.25 -53.17 23.73
N ASP A 659 -7.43 -53.24 24.34
CA ASP A 659 -8.04 -54.48 24.84
C ASP A 659 -8.42 -55.41 23.68
N CYS A 660 -7.86 -56.63 23.67
CA CYS A 660 -8.20 -57.67 22.71
C CYS A 660 -9.59 -58.22 23.03
N GLY A 661 -10.63 -57.55 22.54
CA GLY A 661 -11.99 -58.05 22.54
C GLY A 661 -12.12 -59.35 21.75
N GLY A 662 -11.83 -60.48 22.40
CA GLY A 662 -12.36 -61.81 22.08
C GLY A 662 -12.00 -62.42 20.72
N TYR A 663 -10.85 -62.08 20.10
CA TYR A 663 -10.37 -62.84 18.94
C TYR A 663 -9.77 -64.19 19.38
N PRO A 664 -10.17 -65.34 18.79
CA PRO A 664 -9.60 -66.63 19.13
C PRO A 664 -8.17 -66.72 18.56
N GLY A 665 -7.19 -66.46 19.42
CA GLY A 665 -5.76 -66.46 19.06
C GLY A 665 -4.80 -65.82 20.08
N CYS A 666 -5.29 -65.12 21.11
CA CYS A 666 -4.46 -64.59 22.19
C CYS A 666 -5.07 -64.91 23.56
N PRO A 667 -4.66 -66.02 24.21
CA PRO A 667 -5.01 -66.29 25.59
C PRO A 667 -3.90 -65.70 26.49
N GLY A 668 -4.11 -64.51 27.03
CA GLY A 668 -3.15 -63.92 27.96
C GLY A 668 -3.61 -62.58 28.49
N VAL A 669 -3.88 -62.54 29.80
CA VAL A 669 -4.18 -61.33 30.56
C VAL A 669 -2.97 -60.40 30.46
N CYS A 670 -3.18 -59.15 30.04
CA CYS A 670 -2.15 -58.12 30.03
C CYS A 670 -1.88 -57.66 31.47
N ASP A 671 -1.07 -58.42 32.18
CA ASP A 671 -0.37 -57.99 33.39
C ASP A 671 0.83 -58.93 33.54
N ASP A 672 1.98 -58.52 33.01
CA ASP A 672 3.32 -58.68 33.62
C ASP A 672 4.43 -58.51 32.56
N THR A 673 5.24 -57.46 32.75
CA THR A 673 6.52 -57.23 32.08
C THR A 673 7.61 -58.13 32.68
N SER A 674 7.55 -59.45 32.49
CA SER A 674 8.63 -60.36 32.90
C SER A 674 9.12 -61.24 31.74
N GLY A 675 10.06 -60.69 30.96
CA GLY A 675 10.87 -61.46 30.00
C GLY A 675 12.27 -61.72 30.56
N THR A 676 12.66 -62.99 30.63
CA THR A 676 14.06 -63.43 30.87
C THR A 676 14.83 -63.58 29.55
N TRP A 677 15.87 -62.77 29.42
CA TRP A 677 17.23 -62.96 28.89
C TRP A 677 17.54 -63.87 27.69
N VAL A 678 18.09 -63.24 26.63
CA VAL A 678 19.39 -63.64 26.03
C VAL A 678 20.25 -62.38 25.84
N SER A 679 21.38 -62.34 26.54
CA SER A 679 22.51 -61.42 26.40
C SER A 679 23.23 -61.68 25.05
N ASP A 680 23.78 -60.69 24.34
CA ASP A 680 24.98 -59.97 24.73
C ASP A 680 25.01 -58.53 24.18
N CYS A 681 25.03 -57.56 25.10
CA CYS A 681 25.73 -56.28 24.97
C CYS A 681 26.15 -55.87 26.39
N TYR A 682 27.43 -56.00 26.70
CA TYR A 682 27.99 -55.71 28.02
C TYR A 682 28.60 -54.30 28.05
N GLY A 683 27.83 -53.36 28.61
CA GLY A 683 28.29 -52.15 29.28
C GLY A 683 27.64 -52.08 30.66
N THR A 684 28.19 -52.83 31.61
CA THR A 684 27.94 -52.96 33.07
C THR A 684 26.84 -52.15 33.78
N ILE A 685 26.17 -52.62 34.87
CA ILE A 685 25.58 -53.91 35.30
C ILE A 685 25.07 -53.74 36.75
N LYS A 686 23.82 -54.16 36.99
CA LYS A 686 23.05 -54.22 38.26
C LYS A 686 22.41 -52.90 38.71
N ASP A 687 21.28 -52.57 38.10
CA ASP A 687 20.01 -52.64 38.81
C ASP A 687 18.81 -52.51 37.86
N CYS A 688 17.78 -53.30 38.17
CA CYS A 688 16.38 -53.20 37.71
C CYS A 688 16.06 -53.82 36.34
N THR A 689 15.18 -54.81 36.15
CA THR A 689 13.78 -55.06 36.59
C THR A 689 12.80 -53.97 36.12
N GLY A 690 11.95 -54.28 35.13
CA GLY A 690 11.07 -53.33 34.40
C GLY A 690 11.76 -52.65 33.21
N ASN A 691 11.01 -52.08 32.25
CA ASN A 691 11.51 -51.28 31.09
C ASN A 691 12.12 -52.00 29.85
N ASN A 692 11.49 -53.04 29.30
CA ASN A 692 11.98 -53.72 28.08
C ASN A 692 11.91 -52.90 26.74
N CYS A 693 11.43 -51.64 26.74
CA CYS A 693 11.46 -50.78 25.54
C CYS A 693 12.31 -49.50 25.71
N SER A 694 12.88 -49.23 26.89
CA SER A 694 13.50 -47.93 27.20
C SER A 694 14.80 -47.64 26.45
N ILE A 695 15.60 -48.66 26.14
CA ILE A 695 16.92 -48.49 25.49
C ILE A 695 16.76 -48.03 24.04
N ALA A 696 15.96 -48.74 23.22
CA ALA A 696 15.74 -48.37 21.82
C ALA A 696 15.05 -46.99 21.67
N ILE A 697 14.16 -46.66 22.62
CA ILE A 697 13.53 -45.33 22.73
C ILE A 697 14.59 -44.27 23.00
N ASN A 698 15.44 -44.48 24.01
CA ASN A 698 16.50 -43.54 24.35
C ASN A 698 17.55 -43.42 23.26
N ASP A 699 17.92 -44.50 22.57
CA ASP A 699 18.85 -44.46 21.44
C ASP A 699 18.30 -43.65 20.26
N SER A 700 17.01 -43.81 19.96
CA SER A 700 16.34 -43.03 18.91
C SER A 700 16.27 -41.54 19.26
N ILE A 701 16.01 -41.22 20.53
CA ILE A 701 16.02 -39.85 21.04
C ILE A 701 17.45 -39.28 20.97
N CYS A 702 18.45 -39.97 21.52
CA CYS A 702 19.86 -39.58 21.50
C CYS A 702 20.38 -39.37 20.07
N SER A 703 20.02 -40.24 19.14
CA SER A 703 20.40 -40.10 17.72
C SER A 703 19.80 -38.84 17.10
N SER A 704 18.56 -38.50 17.45
CA SER A 704 17.93 -37.24 17.04
C SER A 704 18.64 -36.03 17.65
N CYS A 705 18.98 -36.08 18.95
CA CYS A 705 19.73 -35.01 19.60
C CYS A 705 21.11 -34.83 18.96
N ASN A 706 21.82 -35.92 18.63
CA ASN A 706 23.13 -35.87 17.97
C ASN A 706 23.02 -35.33 16.55
N ALA A 707 22.02 -35.77 15.77
CA ALA A 707 21.79 -35.21 14.43
C ALA A 707 21.52 -33.69 14.48
N HIS A 708 20.83 -33.19 15.50
CA HIS A 708 20.66 -31.77 15.70
C HIS A 708 21.97 -31.08 16.15
N ASN A 709 22.63 -31.60 17.17
CA ASN A 709 23.80 -30.95 17.77
C ASN A 709 25.04 -30.98 16.86
N GLU A 710 25.23 -32.05 16.08
CA GLU A 710 26.42 -32.24 15.23
C GLU A 710 26.18 -31.76 13.80
N LEU A 711 24.97 -31.93 13.25
CA LEU A 711 24.68 -31.62 11.85
C LEU A 711 23.77 -30.41 11.66
N ASN A 712 23.27 -29.81 12.75
CA ASN A 712 22.21 -28.79 12.75
C ASN A 712 20.96 -29.24 11.98
N ALA A 713 20.62 -30.54 12.07
CA ALA A 713 19.47 -31.09 11.38
C ALA A 713 18.19 -30.90 12.20
N THR A 714 17.08 -30.51 11.54
CA THR A 714 15.75 -30.53 12.13
C THR A 714 15.11 -31.90 11.93
N VAL A 715 14.66 -32.55 13.02
CA VAL A 715 14.11 -33.92 12.97
C VAL A 715 12.61 -33.95 13.23
N TYR A 716 11.83 -34.38 12.25
CA TYR A 716 10.39 -34.64 12.36
C TYR A 716 10.11 -36.10 12.67
N SER A 717 9.03 -36.40 13.39
CA SER A 717 8.63 -37.77 13.73
C SER A 717 7.14 -38.04 13.42
N ILE A 718 6.87 -39.15 12.72
CA ILE A 718 5.52 -39.56 12.31
C ILE A 718 5.23 -40.97 12.82
N GLY A 719 4.10 -41.14 13.52
CA GLY A 719 3.61 -42.44 13.95
C GLY A 719 2.34 -42.87 13.20
N ILE A 720 2.34 -44.08 12.64
CA ILE A 720 1.24 -44.67 11.89
C ILE A 720 0.54 -45.69 12.80
N GLY A 721 -0.78 -45.57 12.97
CA GLY A 721 -1.57 -46.44 13.86
C GLY A 721 -2.04 -45.74 15.14
N PRO A 722 -2.64 -46.45 16.12
CA PRO A 722 -3.18 -45.86 17.36
C PRO A 722 -2.08 -45.43 18.35
N VAL A 723 -0.98 -44.86 17.84
CA VAL A 723 0.17 -44.42 18.62
C VAL A 723 -0.19 -43.29 19.60
N THR A 724 -1.18 -42.45 19.27
CA THR A 724 -1.65 -41.34 20.11
C THR A 724 -2.70 -41.77 21.14
N ILE A 725 -3.40 -42.89 20.91
CA ILE A 725 -4.49 -43.39 21.76
C ILE A 725 -4.22 -44.87 22.07
N GLY A 726 -3.73 -45.15 23.28
CA GLY A 726 -3.47 -46.52 23.76
C GLY A 726 -2.00 -46.96 23.75
N CYS A 727 -1.07 -46.17 23.23
CA CYS A 727 0.38 -46.45 23.26
C CYS A 727 1.21 -45.30 23.90
N PRO A 728 1.19 -45.10 25.24
CA PRO A 728 1.87 -43.97 25.89
C PRO A 728 3.38 -43.88 25.62
N ASN A 729 4.06 -45.02 25.51
CA ASN A 729 5.49 -45.07 25.24
C ASN A 729 5.81 -44.67 23.80
N ALA A 730 5.05 -45.13 22.79
CA ALA A 730 5.27 -44.76 21.39
C ALA A 730 5.01 -43.26 21.15
N ASN A 731 3.94 -42.72 21.74
CA ASN A 731 3.66 -41.28 21.72
C ASN A 731 4.80 -40.47 22.36
N THR A 732 5.28 -40.92 23.52
CA THR A 732 6.40 -40.26 24.23
C THR A 732 7.68 -40.29 23.40
N THR A 733 8.05 -41.44 22.82
CA THR A 733 9.24 -41.56 21.97
C THR A 733 9.21 -40.59 20.80
N LEU A 734 8.10 -40.56 20.06
CA LEU A 734 7.98 -39.70 18.89
C LEU A 734 8.03 -38.21 19.28
N ARG A 735 7.37 -37.83 20.38
CA ARG A 735 7.42 -36.46 20.91
C ARG A 735 8.84 -36.08 21.34
N GLU A 736 9.56 -36.95 22.05
CA GLU A 736 10.92 -36.64 22.50
C GLU A 736 11.94 -36.64 21.34
N ILE A 737 11.76 -37.47 20.28
CA ILE A 737 12.56 -37.38 19.04
C ILE A 737 12.42 -36.01 18.39
N ALA A 738 11.18 -35.56 18.20
CA ALA A 738 10.90 -34.25 17.58
C ALA A 738 11.42 -33.10 18.44
N LYS A 739 11.26 -33.20 19.76
CA LYS A 739 11.76 -32.20 20.71
C LYS A 739 13.28 -32.10 20.70
N CYS A 740 14.00 -33.22 20.66
CA CYS A 740 15.47 -33.21 20.58
C CYS A 740 15.95 -32.65 19.23
N GLY A 741 15.29 -33.03 18.14
CA GLY A 741 15.59 -32.53 16.80
C GLY A 741 15.02 -31.16 16.47
N LYS A 742 14.38 -30.46 17.42
CA LYS A 742 13.64 -29.20 17.23
C LYS A 742 12.67 -29.21 16.04
N GLY A 743 12.06 -30.35 15.74
CA GLY A 743 11.06 -30.51 14.68
C GLY A 743 9.65 -30.76 15.20
N GLY A 744 8.77 -31.23 14.31
CA GLY A 744 7.37 -31.55 14.61
C GLY A 744 7.13 -33.03 14.86
N TYR A 745 6.11 -33.33 15.65
CA TYR A 745 5.63 -34.69 15.92
C TYR A 745 4.16 -34.83 15.48
N CYS A 746 3.81 -35.96 14.87
CA CYS A 746 2.42 -36.35 14.73
C CYS A 746 2.22 -37.88 14.83
N GLY A 747 1.00 -38.32 15.09
CA GLY A 747 0.61 -39.70 14.83
C GLY A 747 -0.91 -39.94 14.88
N SER A 748 -1.39 -40.84 14.02
CA SER A 748 -2.81 -41.19 13.96
C SER A 748 -3.03 -42.59 13.35
N ALA A 749 -4.17 -43.20 13.70
CA ALA A 749 -4.68 -44.40 13.07
C ALA A 749 -5.51 -44.12 11.82
N ASP A 750 -5.93 -42.85 11.62
CA ASP A 750 -6.67 -42.43 10.44
C ASP A 750 -5.69 -42.05 9.30
N PRO A 751 -5.74 -42.74 8.15
CA PRO A 751 -4.89 -42.42 7.00
C PRO A 751 -4.99 -40.97 6.53
N LYS A 752 -6.15 -40.31 6.65
CA LYS A 752 -6.34 -38.92 6.23
C LYS A 752 -5.65 -37.94 7.19
N GLU A 753 -5.63 -38.25 8.47
CA GLU A 753 -4.88 -37.46 9.46
C GLU A 753 -3.37 -37.64 9.29
N VAL A 754 -2.91 -38.87 9.00
CA VAL A 754 -1.50 -39.14 8.67
C VAL A 754 -1.09 -38.42 7.38
N GLU A 755 -1.94 -38.42 6.34
CA GLU A 755 -1.72 -37.65 5.10
C GLU A 755 -1.59 -36.15 5.40
N ASN A 756 -2.46 -35.59 6.24
CA ASN A 756 -2.36 -34.19 6.66
C ASN A 756 -1.06 -33.89 7.42
N CYS A 757 -0.53 -34.84 8.19
CA CYS A 757 0.80 -34.68 8.80
C CYS A 757 1.92 -34.59 7.77
N TYR A 758 1.91 -35.50 6.78
CA TYR A 758 2.90 -35.49 5.71
C TYR A 758 2.85 -34.17 4.95
N LEU A 759 1.64 -33.70 4.61
CA LEU A 759 1.44 -32.42 3.93
C LEU A 759 1.93 -31.26 4.79
N ASN A 760 1.63 -31.23 6.09
CA ASN A 760 2.07 -30.15 6.98
C ASN A 760 3.60 -30.14 7.16
N PHE A 761 4.26 -31.30 7.37
CA PHE A 761 5.72 -31.34 7.49
C PHE A 761 6.41 -31.07 6.16
N ALA A 762 5.87 -31.58 5.04
CA ALA A 762 6.33 -31.24 3.72
C ALA A 762 6.15 -29.74 3.44
N GLU A 763 5.01 -29.14 3.78
CA GLU A 763 4.78 -27.69 3.69
C GLU A 763 5.72 -26.91 4.59
N ASN A 764 6.08 -27.38 5.79
CA ASN A 764 7.05 -26.69 6.63
C ASN A 764 8.47 -26.77 6.05
N ILE A 765 8.88 -27.93 5.54
CA ILE A 765 10.18 -28.09 4.86
C ILE A 765 10.18 -27.24 3.59
N VAL A 766 9.11 -27.30 2.79
CA VAL A 766 8.94 -26.56 1.54
C VAL A 766 8.87 -25.06 1.81
N ASN A 767 8.13 -24.60 2.84
CA ASN A 767 8.05 -23.20 3.24
C ASN A 767 9.40 -22.71 3.74
N VAL A 768 10.16 -23.52 4.46
CA VAL A 768 11.54 -23.16 4.80
C VAL A 768 12.38 -23.05 3.53
N THR A 769 12.25 -23.97 2.55
CA THR A 769 12.94 -23.83 1.26
C THR A 769 12.42 -22.67 0.38
N LEU A 770 11.15 -22.26 0.52
CA LEU A 770 10.52 -21.14 -0.19
C LEU A 770 10.87 -19.79 0.45
N ILE A 771 10.99 -19.74 1.78
CA ILE A 771 11.49 -18.60 2.55
C ILE A 771 13.01 -18.47 2.35
N GLU A 772 13.74 -19.58 2.16
CA GLU A 772 15.18 -19.59 1.86
C GLU A 772 15.51 -19.19 0.40
N GLN A 773 14.50 -19.04 -0.47
CA GLN A 773 14.64 -18.38 -1.78
C GLN A 773 13.90 -17.03 -1.84
N VAL A 774 13.18 -16.64 -0.79
CA VAL A 774 12.48 -15.36 -0.70
C VAL A 774 12.81 -14.71 0.64
N PHE A 775 13.79 -13.82 0.58
CA PHE A 775 14.09 -12.89 1.66
C PHE A 775 12.80 -12.20 2.13
N ASN A 776 12.41 -12.41 3.39
CA ASN A 776 11.17 -11.88 3.93
C ASN A 776 11.39 -10.42 4.39
N ILE A 777 11.28 -9.48 3.45
CA ILE A 777 11.33 -8.04 3.76
C ILE A 777 10.07 -7.68 4.56
N SER A 778 10.19 -7.69 5.90
CA SER A 778 9.14 -7.24 6.81
C SER A 778 9.56 -5.97 7.55
N GLY A 779 8.77 -4.91 7.34
CA GLY A 779 8.99 -3.57 7.86
C GLY A 779 8.17 -2.56 7.07
N ASN A 780 7.77 -1.46 7.71
CA ASN A 780 7.10 -0.36 7.03
C ASN A 780 8.03 0.15 5.91
N LEU A 781 7.60 0.08 4.65
CA LEU A 781 8.27 0.74 3.52
C LEU A 781 8.13 2.26 3.71
N SER A 782 8.99 2.80 4.57
CA SER A 782 9.19 4.23 4.73
C SER A 782 9.97 4.73 3.51
N MET A 783 9.34 5.63 2.76
CA MET A 783 9.91 6.26 1.57
C MET A 783 11.06 7.20 1.93
N ASP A 784 12.29 6.69 1.83
CA ASP A 784 13.48 7.46 1.50
C ASP A 784 14.17 6.80 0.31
N ASN A 785 13.53 6.74 -0.86
CA ASN A 785 14.19 6.34 -2.12
C ASN A 785 13.66 7.17 -3.30
N ILE A 786 14.57 7.80 -4.05
CA ILE A 786 14.37 8.33 -5.40
C ILE A 786 14.71 7.19 -6.39
N ILE A 787 13.95 7.03 -7.48
CA ILE A 787 14.41 6.42 -8.75
C ILE A 787 13.83 7.30 -9.88
N TYR A 788 14.67 7.63 -10.85
CA TYR A 788 14.48 8.57 -11.95
C TYR A 788 13.73 7.90 -13.14
N PRO A 789 13.58 8.57 -14.31
CA PRO A 789 12.75 8.16 -15.47
C PRO A 789 13.02 6.81 -16.15
N ASP A 790 13.61 5.84 -15.48
CA ASP A 790 14.07 4.58 -16.05
C ASP A 790 13.97 3.39 -15.07
N SER A 791 12.83 2.70 -15.18
CA SER A 791 12.81 1.21 -15.24
C SER A 791 12.66 0.45 -13.91
N TYR A 792 11.87 -0.63 -13.85
CA TYR A 792 11.91 -1.85 -14.67
C TYR A 792 10.54 -2.37 -15.14
N ILE A 793 10.55 -3.15 -16.22
CA ILE A 793 9.43 -4.01 -16.61
C ILE A 793 9.38 -5.25 -15.72
N ARG A 794 8.22 -5.46 -15.11
CA ARG A 794 7.91 -6.65 -14.34
C ARG A 794 7.62 -7.80 -15.31
N ILE A 795 8.63 -8.62 -15.55
CA ILE A 795 8.43 -9.92 -16.19
C ILE A 795 7.97 -10.91 -15.12
N TYR A 796 6.96 -11.71 -15.43
CA TYR A 796 6.69 -12.93 -14.68
C TYR A 796 7.96 -13.77 -14.68
N THR A 797 8.66 -13.79 -13.55
CA THR A 797 9.66 -14.81 -13.31
C THR A 797 8.89 -16.11 -13.13
N THR A 798 8.88 -16.95 -14.16
CA THR A 798 8.77 -18.39 -13.92
C THR A 798 9.81 -18.74 -12.86
N LEU A 799 9.41 -19.54 -11.87
CA LEU A 799 10.22 -20.04 -10.75
C LEU A 799 11.71 -20.10 -11.10
N ALA A 800 12.58 -19.63 -10.20
CA ALA A 800 14.02 -19.81 -10.35
C ALA A 800 14.28 -21.26 -10.79
N PRO A 801 14.90 -21.45 -11.97
CA PRO A 801 14.97 -22.75 -12.60
C PRO A 801 15.78 -23.68 -11.71
N TYR A 802 15.12 -24.71 -11.16
CA TYR A 802 15.82 -25.72 -10.39
C TYR A 802 16.66 -26.56 -11.36
N LEU A 803 17.96 -26.68 -11.05
CA LEU A 803 18.79 -27.72 -11.65
C LEU A 803 18.35 -29.06 -11.07
N LEU A 804 18.06 -30.03 -11.94
CA LEU A 804 17.85 -31.39 -11.50
C LEU A 804 19.19 -32.00 -11.07
N TYR A 805 19.12 -33.08 -10.30
CA TYR A 805 20.32 -33.83 -9.92
C TYR A 805 21.14 -34.22 -11.15
N GLY A 806 22.42 -33.82 -11.17
CA GLY A 806 23.34 -34.03 -12.29
C GLY A 806 23.17 -33.06 -13.46
N GLU A 807 22.55 -31.91 -13.25
CA GLU A 807 22.56 -30.79 -14.19
C GLU A 807 23.49 -29.66 -13.72
N THR A 808 24.07 -28.94 -14.68
CA THR A 808 24.79 -27.68 -14.49
C THR A 808 24.24 -26.61 -15.43
N LEU A 809 24.50 -25.35 -15.15
CA LEU A 809 24.02 -24.23 -15.96
C LEU A 809 25.12 -23.74 -16.91
N LEU A 810 24.78 -23.59 -18.19
CA LEU A 810 25.59 -22.88 -19.18
C LEU A 810 24.78 -21.68 -19.70
N THR A 811 25.42 -20.50 -19.79
CA THR A 811 24.81 -19.30 -20.38
C THR A 811 25.66 -18.81 -21.54
N TYR A 812 25.03 -18.57 -22.69
CA TYR A 812 25.69 -18.08 -23.90
C TYR A 812 24.77 -17.11 -24.66
N GLU A 813 25.37 -16.32 -25.56
CA GLU A 813 24.68 -15.37 -26.41
C GLU A 813 24.60 -15.87 -27.86
N SER A 814 23.51 -15.55 -28.56
CA SER A 814 23.45 -15.73 -30.02
C SER A 814 24.27 -14.65 -30.74
N GLY A 815 24.59 -14.90 -32.01
CA GLY A 815 24.98 -13.81 -32.91
C GLY A 815 23.86 -12.76 -33.03
N ARG A 816 24.24 -11.55 -33.47
CA ARG A 816 23.30 -10.47 -33.81
C ARG A 816 22.31 -10.93 -34.88
N PHE A 817 21.03 -10.60 -34.72
CA PHE A 817 20.01 -10.93 -35.73
C PHE A 817 20.15 -10.08 -37.01
N GLY A 818 20.70 -8.85 -36.92
CA GLY A 818 21.16 -8.03 -38.04
C GLY A 818 20.14 -7.03 -38.65
N ASN A 819 20.65 -5.88 -39.14
CA ASN A 819 20.03 -4.79 -39.92
C ASN A 819 18.49 -4.66 -39.91
N ASN A 820 17.92 -3.95 -38.93
CA ASN A 820 16.51 -3.48 -38.87
C ASN A 820 15.40 -4.54 -39.08
N ILE A 821 15.75 -5.83 -39.21
CA ILE A 821 14.81 -6.89 -39.54
C ILE A 821 14.22 -7.41 -38.24
N THR A 822 12.89 -7.49 -38.19
CA THR A 822 12.16 -7.99 -37.03
C THR A 822 12.31 -9.50 -36.80
N ASN A 823 13.08 -10.25 -37.59
CA ASN A 823 13.14 -11.72 -37.51
C ASN A 823 14.53 -12.16 -37.01
N GLY A 824 14.55 -12.96 -35.94
CA GLY A 824 15.77 -13.50 -35.34
C GLY A 824 15.71 -15.02 -35.17
N SER A 825 16.86 -15.63 -34.89
CA SER A 825 16.92 -17.05 -34.55
C SER A 825 18.05 -17.35 -33.59
N PHE A 826 17.80 -18.23 -32.64
CA PHE A 826 18.80 -18.75 -31.72
C PHE A 826 18.70 -20.26 -31.62
N PHE A 827 19.79 -20.92 -31.25
CA PHE A 827 19.86 -22.37 -31.17
C PHE A 827 19.93 -22.80 -29.72
N ILE A 828 19.15 -23.82 -29.36
CA ILE A 828 19.25 -24.55 -28.10
C ILE A 828 19.82 -25.94 -28.39
N PRO A 829 20.82 -26.42 -27.64
CA PRO A 829 21.40 -27.74 -27.83
C PRO A 829 20.40 -28.89 -27.67
N LEU A 830 20.51 -29.92 -28.50
CA LEU A 830 19.62 -31.09 -28.49
C LEU A 830 19.62 -31.87 -27.15
N ASN A 831 20.75 -31.83 -26.43
CA ASN A 831 20.93 -32.53 -25.15
C ASN A 831 20.83 -31.61 -23.91
N ALA A 832 20.40 -30.36 -24.10
CA ALA A 832 20.25 -29.40 -23.01
C ALA A 832 18.77 -29.03 -22.82
N ARG A 833 18.40 -28.70 -21.59
CA ARG A 833 17.07 -28.22 -21.25
C ARG A 833 17.10 -26.70 -21.19
N PRO A 834 16.25 -25.97 -21.95
CA PRO A 834 16.08 -24.54 -21.77
C PRO A 834 15.75 -24.23 -20.31
N VAL A 835 16.50 -23.32 -19.74
CA VAL A 835 16.33 -22.90 -18.35
C VAL A 835 15.77 -21.48 -18.32
N ASN A 836 16.41 -20.58 -19.06
CA ASN A 836 15.99 -19.19 -19.14
C ASN A 836 16.46 -18.62 -20.47
N VAL A 837 15.56 -18.02 -21.24
CA VAL A 837 15.90 -17.39 -22.52
C VAL A 837 15.40 -15.97 -22.50
N ARG A 838 16.25 -15.02 -22.87
CA ARG A 838 15.92 -13.61 -22.93
C ARG A 838 16.38 -13.04 -24.25
N ILE A 839 15.64 -12.08 -24.78
CA ILE A 839 16.03 -11.34 -25.97
C ILE A 839 16.39 -9.93 -25.54
N THR A 840 17.63 -9.53 -25.81
CA THR A 840 18.06 -8.14 -25.73
C THR A 840 17.59 -7.40 -26.97
N SER A 841 17.09 -6.18 -26.79
CA SER A 841 16.76 -5.28 -27.88
C SER A 841 17.22 -3.86 -27.59
N TYR A 842 18.14 -3.37 -28.41
CA TYR A 842 18.74 -2.05 -28.27
C TYR A 842 17.93 -1.04 -29.11
N SER A 843 16.77 -0.63 -28.60
CA SER A 843 15.80 0.13 -29.39
C SER A 843 16.17 1.61 -29.62
N GLY A 844 17.21 2.13 -28.96
CA GLY A 844 17.68 3.51 -29.11
C GLY A 844 16.57 4.52 -28.78
N PRO A 845 16.15 5.40 -29.72
CA PRO A 845 15.04 6.34 -29.50
C PRO A 845 13.64 5.73 -29.66
N TYR A 846 13.55 4.41 -29.88
CA TYR A 846 12.32 3.64 -30.00
C TYR A 846 12.16 2.73 -28.78
N TRP A 847 11.08 1.96 -28.69
CA TRP A 847 10.84 0.99 -27.61
C TRP A 847 10.68 -0.41 -28.16
N THR A 848 11.22 -1.43 -27.50
CA THR A 848 10.91 -2.83 -27.80
C THR A 848 9.41 -3.04 -27.66
N ASP A 849 8.75 -3.20 -28.80
CA ASP A 849 7.31 -3.21 -28.92
C ASP A 849 6.79 -4.64 -28.79
N LYS A 850 7.19 -5.55 -29.68
CA LYS A 850 6.63 -6.91 -29.69
C LYS A 850 7.70 -7.98 -29.77
N LEU A 851 7.45 -9.11 -29.14
CA LEU A 851 8.20 -10.35 -29.29
C LEU A 851 7.25 -11.52 -29.52
N PHE A 852 7.51 -12.28 -30.58
CA PHE A 852 6.83 -13.53 -30.92
C PHE A 852 7.85 -14.65 -31.05
N ILE A 853 7.48 -15.87 -30.69
CA ILE A 853 8.27 -17.08 -30.94
C ILE A 853 7.47 -18.05 -31.82
N LYS A 854 8.12 -18.68 -32.79
CA LYS A 854 7.47 -19.63 -33.69
C LYS A 854 7.46 -21.02 -33.05
N ASN A 855 6.28 -21.55 -32.78
CA ASN A 855 6.13 -22.94 -32.37
C ASN A 855 6.55 -23.86 -33.51
N LYS A 856 7.52 -24.74 -33.27
CA LYS A 856 8.09 -25.60 -34.29
C LYS A 856 7.15 -26.74 -34.68
N THR A 857 6.32 -27.20 -33.73
CA THR A 857 5.38 -28.31 -33.93
C THR A 857 4.16 -27.89 -34.76
N THR A 858 3.57 -26.74 -34.48
CA THR A 858 2.38 -26.24 -35.18
C THR A 858 2.70 -25.27 -36.31
N GLY A 859 3.90 -24.69 -36.32
CA GLY A 859 4.31 -23.65 -37.27
C GLY A 859 3.71 -22.27 -37.01
N ILE A 860 2.91 -22.13 -35.95
CA ILE A 860 2.18 -20.91 -35.57
C ILE A 860 3.08 -20.01 -34.71
N TRP A 861 2.96 -18.69 -34.89
CA TRP A 861 3.61 -17.69 -34.04
C TRP A 861 2.84 -17.51 -32.74
N ILE A 862 3.55 -17.55 -31.63
CA ILE A 862 3.04 -17.35 -30.27
C ILE A 862 3.49 -15.98 -29.79
N ASP A 863 2.55 -15.20 -29.27
CA ASP A 863 2.78 -13.88 -28.69
C ASP A 863 3.47 -14.06 -27.33
N VAL A 864 4.72 -13.62 -27.22
CA VAL A 864 5.50 -13.67 -25.98
C VAL A 864 5.37 -12.37 -25.21
N TYR A 865 5.37 -11.25 -25.94
CA TYR A 865 5.33 -9.92 -25.38
C TYR A 865 4.77 -8.92 -26.40
N ASP A 866 3.89 -8.04 -25.94
CA ASP A 866 3.38 -6.90 -26.71
C ASP A 866 3.31 -5.69 -25.77
N LEU A 867 4.11 -4.66 -26.03
CA LEU A 867 4.20 -3.44 -25.24
C LEU A 867 2.85 -2.71 -25.23
N SER A 868 2.05 -2.85 -26.30
CA SER A 868 0.71 -2.28 -26.39
C SER A 868 -0.29 -2.87 -25.41
N ASP A 869 -0.07 -4.10 -24.93
CA ASP A 869 -0.88 -4.70 -23.86
C ASP A 869 -0.74 -3.91 -22.54
N TYR A 870 0.37 -3.19 -22.39
CA TYR A 870 0.67 -2.37 -21.22
C TYR A 870 0.33 -0.89 -21.42
N GLY A 871 0.08 -0.46 -22.66
CA GLY A 871 -0.39 0.88 -23.01
C GLY A 871 0.06 1.36 -24.40
N SER A 872 -0.56 2.42 -24.91
CA SER A 872 -0.31 2.88 -26.30
C SER A 872 0.75 3.98 -26.45
N LYS A 873 1.33 4.48 -25.35
CA LYS A 873 2.37 5.52 -25.36
C LYS A 873 3.69 4.93 -24.90
N TYR A 874 4.50 4.43 -25.83
CA TYR A 874 5.70 3.66 -25.50
C TYR A 874 6.75 4.50 -24.76
N GLU A 875 6.83 5.79 -25.09
CA GLU A 875 7.57 6.84 -24.37
C GLU A 875 7.40 6.81 -22.84
N LEU A 876 6.22 6.42 -22.37
CA LEU A 876 5.88 6.38 -20.95
C LEU A 876 6.07 5.00 -20.32
N LEU A 877 6.04 3.95 -21.13
CA LEU A 877 6.18 2.57 -20.66
C LEU A 877 7.64 2.19 -20.44
N GLY A 878 8.56 2.88 -21.13
CA GLY A 878 9.99 2.57 -21.05
C GLY A 878 10.33 1.32 -21.87
N ASP A 879 11.58 1.23 -22.30
CA ASP A 879 12.03 0.11 -23.11
C ASP A 879 12.44 -1.02 -22.16
N PRO A 880 11.86 -2.24 -22.25
CA PRO A 880 12.30 -3.35 -21.40
C PRO A 880 13.78 -3.64 -21.55
N TYR A 881 14.37 -3.32 -22.72
CA TYR A 881 15.71 -3.65 -23.16
C TYR A 881 15.99 -5.16 -23.24
N ILE A 882 15.37 -5.96 -22.37
CA ILE A 882 15.44 -7.40 -22.25
C ILE A 882 14.02 -7.93 -22.05
N VAL A 883 13.58 -8.82 -22.94
CA VAL A 883 12.28 -9.51 -22.86
C VAL A 883 12.53 -11.00 -22.64
N ASN A 884 11.94 -11.58 -21.60
CA ASN A 884 12.09 -13.02 -21.32
C ASN A 884 11.11 -13.83 -22.17
N ILE A 885 11.59 -14.97 -22.68
CA ILE A 885 10.77 -16.00 -23.30
C ILE A 885 10.54 -17.10 -22.25
N PRO A 886 9.29 -17.52 -21.99
CA PRO A 886 9.01 -18.68 -21.14
C PRO A 886 9.79 -19.91 -21.64
N ALA A 887 10.48 -20.59 -20.73
CA ALA A 887 11.33 -21.74 -21.10
C ALA A 887 10.52 -22.91 -21.71
N GLU A 888 9.22 -22.99 -21.42
CA GLU A 888 8.29 -23.97 -21.98
C GLU A 888 7.93 -23.74 -23.45
N ASP A 889 8.09 -22.51 -23.95
CA ASP A 889 7.86 -22.16 -25.35
C ASP A 889 9.12 -22.32 -26.22
N VAL A 890 10.25 -22.64 -25.59
CA VAL A 890 11.54 -22.84 -26.26
C VAL A 890 11.81 -24.32 -26.44
N GLU A 891 12.12 -24.72 -27.68
CA GLU A 891 12.43 -26.11 -28.01
C GLU A 891 13.93 -26.32 -28.27
N THR A 892 14.39 -27.58 -28.27
CA THR A 892 15.75 -27.88 -28.70
C THR A 892 15.90 -27.79 -30.23
N GLY A 893 17.10 -27.41 -30.67
CA GLY A 893 17.43 -27.04 -32.06
C GLY A 893 17.24 -25.55 -32.33
N TRP A 894 17.01 -25.20 -33.61
CA TRP A 894 16.76 -23.82 -34.02
C TRP A 894 15.38 -23.32 -33.60
N ASN A 895 15.36 -22.18 -32.91
CA ASN A 895 14.16 -21.41 -32.57
C ASN A 895 14.15 -20.13 -33.39
N TYR A 896 12.97 -19.72 -33.86
CA TYR A 896 12.78 -18.53 -34.67
C TYR A 896 11.88 -17.56 -33.92
N ILE A 897 12.27 -16.29 -33.87
CA ILE A 897 11.54 -15.23 -33.19
C ILE A 897 11.24 -14.07 -34.14
N ASN A 898 10.22 -13.30 -33.81
CA ASN A 898 10.00 -11.98 -34.39
C ASN A 898 10.03 -10.94 -33.25
N ILE A 899 11.00 -10.04 -33.27
CA ILE A 899 11.12 -8.94 -32.33
C ILE A 899 11.01 -7.61 -33.07
N SER A 900 10.31 -6.64 -32.50
CA SER A 900 10.13 -5.33 -33.11
C SER A 900 10.25 -4.22 -32.10
N THR A 901 10.56 -3.04 -32.61
CA THR A 901 10.59 -1.76 -31.93
C THR A 901 9.51 -0.86 -32.53
N GLY A 902 9.04 0.13 -31.78
CA GLY A 902 8.08 1.12 -32.23
C GLY A 902 8.09 2.39 -31.38
N LYS A 903 7.42 3.45 -31.85
CA LYS A 903 7.14 4.67 -31.04
C LYS A 903 5.78 4.62 -30.36
N SER A 904 4.88 3.83 -30.91
CA SER A 904 3.53 3.58 -30.45
C SER A 904 3.01 2.29 -31.11
N PRO A 905 1.89 1.71 -30.65
CA PRO A 905 1.31 0.51 -31.27
C PRO A 905 0.95 0.69 -32.75
N SER A 906 0.73 1.94 -33.18
CA SER A 906 0.41 2.30 -34.56
C SER A 906 1.63 2.69 -35.40
N GLU A 907 2.80 2.84 -34.79
CA GLU A 907 4.04 3.26 -35.46
C GLU A 907 5.20 2.27 -35.18
N PRO A 908 5.14 1.05 -35.72
CA PRO A 908 6.24 0.10 -35.63
C PRO A 908 7.41 0.54 -36.51
N THR A 909 8.63 0.39 -36.01
CA THR A 909 9.87 0.89 -36.64
C THR A 909 10.84 -0.21 -37.08
N GLY A 910 10.46 -1.48 -36.94
CA GLY A 910 11.29 -2.64 -37.32
C GLY A 910 12.06 -3.23 -36.12
N GLY A 911 13.06 -4.10 -36.35
CA GLY A 911 13.91 -4.64 -35.26
C GLY A 911 15.09 -3.73 -34.93
N SER A 912 15.84 -4.02 -33.86
CA SER A 912 17.08 -3.30 -33.57
C SER A 912 18.31 -4.01 -34.18
N PRO A 913 19.36 -3.25 -34.57
CA PRO A 913 20.55 -3.81 -35.20
C PRO A 913 21.43 -4.66 -34.26
N ASP A 914 21.23 -4.60 -32.94
CA ASP A 914 21.97 -5.40 -31.94
C ASP A 914 21.09 -6.39 -31.18
N ASP A 915 19.92 -6.75 -31.72
CA ASP A 915 19.07 -7.75 -31.08
C ASP A 915 19.80 -9.10 -31.01
N ARG A 916 19.81 -9.71 -29.82
CA ARG A 916 20.43 -11.02 -29.53
C ARG A 916 19.63 -11.79 -28.50
N ALA A 917 19.71 -13.12 -28.55
CA ALA A 917 19.25 -13.99 -27.48
C ALA A 917 20.36 -14.26 -26.47
N ILE A 918 20.02 -14.19 -25.18
CA ILE A 918 20.81 -14.72 -24.07
C ILE A 918 20.12 -15.99 -23.60
N CYS A 919 20.80 -17.13 -23.73
CA CYS A 919 20.26 -18.44 -23.44
C CYS A 919 21.01 -19.07 -22.27
N SER A 920 20.30 -19.33 -21.18
CA SER A 920 20.75 -20.22 -20.11
C SER A 920 20.11 -21.60 -20.30
N VAL A 921 20.93 -22.64 -20.34
CA VAL A 921 20.49 -24.03 -20.50
C VAL A 921 21.05 -24.91 -19.40
N ALA A 922 20.23 -25.83 -18.90
CA ALA A 922 20.65 -26.89 -18.01
C ALA A 922 21.23 -28.04 -18.83
N MET A 923 22.47 -28.38 -18.54
CA MET A 923 23.21 -29.45 -19.18
C MET A 923 23.40 -30.60 -18.23
N LYS A 924 23.19 -31.83 -18.71
CA LYS A 924 23.56 -33.00 -17.94
C LYS A 924 25.07 -33.08 -17.80
N THR A 925 25.57 -33.19 -16.58
CA THR A 925 26.98 -33.47 -16.26
C THR A 925 27.21 -34.93 -15.88
N MET A 926 26.17 -35.76 -16.00
CA MET A 926 26.24 -37.21 -15.79
C MET A 926 25.91 -37.95 -17.07
N ILE A 927 26.61 -39.08 -17.27
CA ILE A 927 26.33 -40.05 -18.32
C ILE A 927 25.94 -41.39 -17.69
N GLY A 928 25.01 -42.10 -18.32
CA GLY A 928 24.58 -43.43 -17.88
C GLY A 928 25.57 -44.55 -18.24
N TYR A 929 25.25 -45.77 -17.79
CA TYR A 929 26.00 -46.98 -18.13
C TYR A 929 26.17 -47.13 -19.66
N GLY A 930 27.40 -47.44 -20.09
CA GLY A 930 27.70 -47.75 -21.49
C GLY A 930 27.51 -49.23 -21.83
N GLU A 931 27.76 -49.57 -23.08
CA GLU A 931 27.83 -50.97 -23.53
C GLU A 931 28.97 -51.71 -22.82
N PRO A 932 28.87 -53.05 -22.66
CA PRO A 932 29.98 -53.85 -22.16
C PRO A 932 31.23 -53.69 -23.03
N ALA A 933 32.33 -53.27 -22.42
CA ALA A 933 33.62 -53.10 -23.09
C ALA A 933 34.60 -54.17 -22.61
N PHE A 934 35.65 -54.43 -23.41
CA PHE A 934 36.63 -55.49 -23.10
C PHE A 934 37.59 -55.09 -21.97
N THR A 935 37.79 -53.78 -21.75
CA THR A 935 38.68 -53.23 -20.73
C THR A 935 37.99 -52.11 -19.94
N SER A 936 38.63 -51.68 -18.85
CA SER A 936 38.18 -50.56 -18.01
C SER A 936 39.33 -49.59 -17.72
N GLU A 937 40.31 -49.50 -18.62
CA GLU A 937 41.51 -48.68 -18.41
C GLU A 937 41.21 -47.18 -18.56
N GLY A 938 41.73 -46.36 -17.63
CA GLY A 938 41.66 -44.90 -17.69
C GLY A 938 42.63 -44.28 -18.71
N CYS A 939 42.67 -42.96 -18.76
CA CYS A 939 43.50 -42.20 -19.70
C CYS A 939 43.74 -40.74 -19.25
N ASN A 940 44.86 -40.15 -19.66
CA ASN A 940 45.11 -38.72 -19.50
C ASN A 940 44.55 -37.96 -20.69
N TRP A 941 43.47 -37.19 -20.47
CA TRP A 941 42.76 -36.45 -21.51
C TRP A 941 43.34 -35.06 -21.70
N THR A 942 43.84 -34.75 -22.89
CA THR A 942 44.09 -33.38 -23.33
C THR A 942 42.79 -32.79 -23.86
N VAL A 943 42.28 -31.77 -23.19
CA VAL A 943 41.00 -31.12 -23.49
C VAL A 943 41.24 -29.67 -23.89
N GLU A 944 40.68 -29.26 -25.03
CA GLU A 944 40.65 -27.86 -25.48
C GLU A 944 39.31 -27.22 -25.08
N PHE A 945 39.33 -25.97 -24.59
CA PHE A 945 38.14 -25.21 -24.22
C PHE A 945 37.80 -24.13 -25.26
N TYR A 946 36.57 -23.61 -25.21
CA TYR A 946 36.07 -22.58 -26.14
C TYR A 946 36.94 -21.31 -26.20
N ASP A 947 37.60 -20.94 -25.10
CA ASP A 947 38.52 -19.79 -25.04
C ASP A 947 39.94 -20.08 -25.57
N ASN A 948 40.14 -21.25 -26.21
CA ASN A 948 41.41 -21.77 -26.72
C ASN A 948 42.43 -22.15 -25.62
N THR A 949 42.00 -22.27 -24.37
CA THR A 949 42.84 -22.85 -23.31
C THR A 949 42.84 -24.37 -23.35
N PHE A 950 43.90 -25.00 -22.81
CA PHE A 950 44.05 -26.45 -22.74
C PHE A 950 44.18 -26.91 -21.29
N ALA A 951 43.64 -28.09 -20.97
CA ALA A 951 43.91 -28.80 -19.72
C ALA A 951 44.21 -30.28 -19.95
N THR A 952 45.02 -30.86 -19.06
CA THR A 952 45.21 -32.30 -18.96
C THR A 952 44.38 -32.84 -17.79
N ILE A 953 43.44 -33.74 -18.05
CA ILE A 953 42.50 -34.28 -17.06
C ILE A 953 42.70 -35.81 -16.96
N PRO A 954 43.22 -36.35 -15.85
CA PRO A 954 43.26 -37.81 -15.64
C PRO A 954 41.83 -38.32 -15.42
N VAL A 955 41.40 -39.32 -16.20
CA VAL A 955 40.10 -39.98 -16.02
C VAL A 955 40.29 -41.49 -15.88
N PRO A 956 40.01 -42.08 -14.70
CA PRO A 956 39.52 -41.43 -13.47
C PRO A 956 40.59 -40.55 -12.81
N THR A 957 40.21 -39.74 -11.81
CA THR A 957 41.12 -38.77 -11.17
C THR A 957 42.39 -39.39 -10.57
N ASP A 958 42.36 -40.68 -10.21
CA ASP A 958 43.49 -41.44 -9.68
C ASP A 958 44.30 -42.21 -10.74
N TYR A 959 44.01 -41.98 -12.04
CA TYR A 959 44.76 -42.62 -13.13
C TYR A 959 46.23 -42.18 -13.15
N THR A 960 47.13 -43.16 -13.03
CA THR A 960 48.59 -42.95 -13.02
C THR A 960 49.30 -43.56 -14.23
N GLY A 961 48.54 -44.09 -15.20
CA GLY A 961 49.09 -44.74 -16.39
C GLY A 961 49.56 -43.75 -17.46
N GLY A 962 50.23 -44.28 -18.50
CA GLY A 962 50.82 -43.49 -19.58
C GLY A 962 49.95 -43.30 -20.82
N MET A 963 48.70 -43.78 -20.82
CA MET A 963 47.82 -43.67 -21.99
C MET A 963 47.33 -42.23 -22.17
N LEU A 964 47.36 -41.75 -23.42
CA LEU A 964 47.00 -40.38 -23.79
C LEU A 964 45.74 -40.39 -24.66
N CYS A 965 44.77 -39.55 -24.29
CA CYS A 965 43.51 -39.36 -25.00
C CYS A 965 43.35 -37.87 -25.31
N ASN A 966 42.67 -37.57 -26.40
CA ASN A 966 42.49 -36.19 -26.85
C ASN A 966 41.01 -35.91 -27.11
N TYR A 967 40.56 -34.75 -26.63
CA TYR A 967 39.32 -34.12 -27.04
C TYR A 967 39.66 -32.65 -27.36
N THR A 968 40.15 -32.44 -28.58
CA THR A 968 40.59 -31.13 -29.08
C THR A 968 40.05 -30.93 -30.50
N ASN A 969 40.03 -29.68 -30.98
CA ASN A 969 39.58 -29.37 -32.34
C ASN A 969 40.47 -30.04 -33.40
N SER A 970 41.77 -30.16 -33.11
CA SER A 970 42.73 -30.80 -34.00
C SER A 970 42.68 -32.34 -34.01
N SER A 971 42.23 -32.96 -32.92
CA SER A 971 42.31 -34.41 -32.71
C SER A 971 41.37 -34.87 -31.59
N ILE A 972 40.52 -35.83 -31.93
CA ILE A 972 39.69 -36.61 -30.99
C ILE A 972 40.18 -38.05 -31.04
N TYR A 973 40.73 -38.57 -29.94
CA TYR A 973 41.34 -39.91 -29.87
C TYR A 973 41.11 -40.57 -28.50
N TYR A 974 40.59 -41.79 -28.50
CA TYR A 974 40.38 -42.65 -27.32
C TYR A 974 40.19 -44.12 -27.75
N ASP A 975 40.35 -45.07 -26.82
CA ASP A 975 40.04 -46.49 -27.05
C ASP A 975 38.59 -46.81 -26.67
N ASN A 976 37.76 -47.05 -27.68
CA ASN A 976 36.34 -47.39 -27.49
C ASN A 976 36.10 -48.82 -26.95
N SER A 977 37.15 -49.63 -26.79
CA SER A 977 37.10 -50.92 -26.12
C SER A 977 37.28 -50.83 -24.59
N SER A 978 37.60 -49.64 -24.07
CA SER A 978 37.60 -49.32 -22.63
C SER A 978 36.31 -48.63 -22.21
N ALA A 979 35.64 -49.19 -21.20
CA ALA A 979 34.41 -48.63 -20.64
C ALA A 979 34.62 -47.23 -20.02
N VAL A 980 35.80 -46.97 -19.45
CA VAL A 980 36.13 -45.69 -18.79
C VAL A 980 36.44 -44.60 -19.82
N GLN A 981 37.20 -44.94 -20.87
CA GLN A 981 37.52 -43.97 -21.93
C GLN A 981 36.31 -43.66 -22.80
N ASP A 982 35.48 -44.66 -23.12
CA ASP A 982 34.21 -44.43 -23.80
C ASP A 982 33.27 -43.54 -22.96
N ALA A 983 33.20 -43.76 -21.65
CA ALA A 983 32.44 -42.90 -20.75
C ALA A 983 32.98 -41.46 -20.75
N ALA A 984 34.30 -41.26 -20.60
CA ALA A 984 34.91 -39.93 -20.64
C ALA A 984 34.65 -39.22 -21.98
N PHE A 985 34.80 -39.94 -23.10
CA PHE A 985 34.48 -39.43 -24.43
C PHE A 985 33.02 -38.98 -24.52
N ARG A 986 32.06 -39.82 -24.09
CA ARG A 986 30.63 -39.48 -24.11
C ARG A 986 30.31 -38.27 -23.25
N LEU A 987 30.97 -38.10 -22.11
CA LEU A 987 30.81 -36.92 -21.25
C LEU A 987 31.38 -35.65 -21.91
N PHE A 988 32.62 -35.67 -22.39
CA PHE A 988 33.22 -34.50 -23.07
C PHE A 988 32.46 -34.14 -24.33
N SER A 989 32.05 -35.14 -25.10
CA SER A 989 31.17 -34.96 -26.24
C SER A 989 29.79 -34.40 -25.89
N GLN A 990 29.32 -34.53 -24.65
CA GLN A 990 28.06 -33.92 -24.19
C GLN A 990 28.26 -32.46 -23.78
N LEU A 991 29.50 -32.07 -23.46
CA LEU A 991 29.91 -30.74 -23.02
C LEU A 991 30.52 -29.87 -24.14
N ASP A 992 30.64 -30.42 -25.35
CA ASP A 992 31.04 -29.77 -26.61
C ASP A 992 29.81 -29.60 -27.50
N ILE A 993 29.32 -28.37 -27.60
CA ILE A 993 27.92 -28.10 -27.89
C ILE A 993 27.75 -27.18 -29.09
N MET A 994 28.48 -26.04 -29.13
CA MET A 994 28.22 -24.99 -30.12
C MET A 994 29.45 -24.15 -30.53
N PRO A 995 29.98 -24.35 -31.76
CA PRO A 995 29.78 -25.53 -32.61
C PRO A 995 30.45 -26.76 -31.98
N ARG A 996 30.00 -27.96 -32.34
CA ARG A 996 30.65 -29.21 -31.93
C ARG A 996 31.96 -29.40 -32.67
N ASP A 997 32.98 -28.67 -32.25
CA ASP A 997 34.24 -28.48 -32.94
C ASP A 997 35.42 -29.12 -32.19
N GLY A 998 35.16 -29.97 -31.20
CA GLY A 998 36.18 -30.61 -30.39
C GLY A 998 36.67 -29.74 -29.24
N ARG A 999 35.95 -28.66 -28.89
CA ARG A 999 36.25 -27.78 -27.76
C ARG A 999 35.12 -27.83 -26.73
N LEU A 1000 35.46 -27.90 -25.44
CA LEU A 1000 34.45 -27.84 -24.40
C LEU A 1000 33.98 -26.40 -24.16
N ASP A 1001 32.67 -26.21 -24.17
CA ASP A 1001 32.01 -24.93 -23.86
C ASP A 1001 32.01 -24.62 -22.36
N MET A 1002 32.42 -25.60 -21.53
CA MET A 1002 32.50 -25.49 -20.08
C MET A 1002 33.91 -25.80 -19.58
N LYS A 1003 34.49 -24.87 -18.79
CA LYS A 1003 35.72 -25.17 -18.04
C LYS A 1003 35.42 -26.11 -16.89
N LEU A 1004 36.16 -27.21 -16.84
CA LEU A 1004 36.04 -28.23 -15.80
C LEU A 1004 37.19 -28.10 -14.81
N ASN A 1005 36.90 -28.30 -13.52
CA ASN A 1005 37.94 -28.60 -12.55
C ASN A 1005 38.35 -30.09 -12.73
N PRO A 1006 39.63 -30.40 -13.04
CA PRO A 1006 40.09 -31.77 -13.21
C PRO A 1006 39.79 -32.69 -12.02
N ASP A 1007 39.81 -32.15 -10.79
CA ASP A 1007 39.54 -32.91 -9.56
C ASP A 1007 38.06 -33.33 -9.40
N SER A 1008 37.18 -32.81 -10.25
CA SER A 1008 35.72 -33.02 -10.17
C SER A 1008 35.19 -34.06 -11.14
N VAL A 1009 36.04 -34.67 -11.99
CA VAL A 1009 35.63 -35.65 -13.00
C VAL A 1009 35.83 -37.08 -12.50
N VAL A 1010 34.74 -37.74 -12.07
CA VAL A 1010 34.78 -39.10 -11.53
C VAL A 1010 34.22 -40.11 -12.54
N ALA A 1011 34.92 -41.25 -12.71
CA ALA A 1011 34.46 -42.39 -13.50
C ALA A 1011 34.55 -43.68 -12.68
N ASP A 1012 33.51 -44.52 -12.73
CA ASP A 1012 33.46 -45.83 -12.07
C ASP A 1012 33.10 -46.92 -13.09
N ALA A 1013 33.76 -48.07 -13.01
CA ALA A 1013 33.53 -49.22 -13.89
C ALA A 1013 33.56 -50.53 -13.09
N ARG A 1014 32.52 -51.36 -13.27
CA ARG A 1014 32.44 -52.67 -12.61
C ARG A 1014 32.83 -53.79 -13.57
N VAL A 1015 33.87 -54.53 -13.20
CA VAL A 1015 34.31 -55.71 -13.95
C VAL A 1015 33.41 -56.90 -13.60
N VAL A 1016 32.72 -57.45 -14.59
CA VAL A 1016 31.95 -58.71 -14.46
C VAL A 1016 32.73 -59.83 -15.14
N GLY A 1017 33.40 -60.68 -14.35
CA GLY A 1017 34.14 -61.84 -14.85
C GLY A 1017 33.33 -63.14 -14.78
N GLY A 1018 33.57 -64.08 -15.72
CA GLY A 1018 33.14 -65.49 -15.60
C GLY A 1018 31.85 -65.91 -16.31
N VAL A 1019 31.27 -65.09 -17.18
CA VAL A 1019 30.04 -65.44 -17.92
C VAL A 1019 30.37 -66.14 -19.24
N ARG A 1020 29.91 -67.39 -19.43
CA ARG A 1020 30.29 -68.25 -20.58
C ARG A 1020 29.62 -67.89 -21.92
N SER A 1021 28.63 -66.99 -21.98
CA SER A 1021 28.06 -66.47 -23.23
C SER A 1021 27.24 -65.18 -23.03
N LEU A 1022 27.28 -64.29 -24.03
CA LEU A 1022 26.54 -63.02 -24.10
C LEU A 1022 25.17 -63.24 -24.78
N TRP A 1023 24.10 -63.27 -23.99
CA TRP A 1023 22.74 -63.00 -24.46
C TRP A 1023 22.18 -61.88 -23.57
N GLY A 1024 21.63 -60.81 -24.16
CA GLY A 1024 21.13 -59.62 -23.47
C GLY A 1024 19.88 -59.86 -22.60
N PRO A 1025 19.26 -58.77 -22.11
CA PRO A 1025 19.46 -58.22 -20.78
C PRO A 1025 18.57 -58.92 -19.73
N VAL A 1026 19.15 -59.30 -18.60
CA VAL A 1026 18.39 -59.71 -17.42
C VAL A 1026 18.83 -58.89 -16.22
N ARG A 1027 17.95 -58.01 -15.72
CA ARG A 1027 17.77 -57.86 -14.28
C ARG A 1027 16.29 -57.92 -13.93
N ILE A 1028 15.96 -59.08 -13.38
CA ILE A 1028 14.74 -59.46 -12.69
C ILE A 1028 14.65 -58.65 -11.40
N LYS A 1029 13.55 -57.91 -11.23
CA LYS A 1029 13.10 -57.41 -9.92
C LYS A 1029 12.41 -58.57 -9.21
N LEU A 1030 13.07 -59.17 -8.23
CA LEU A 1030 12.47 -60.17 -7.36
C LEU A 1030 11.89 -59.48 -6.12
N ILE A 1031 10.59 -59.64 -5.90
CA ILE A 1031 9.87 -59.28 -4.67
C ILE A 1031 9.46 -60.59 -4.01
N VAL A 1032 9.86 -60.89 -2.76
CA VAL A 1032 9.01 -61.65 -1.82
C VAL A 1032 9.36 -61.34 -0.34
N TRP A 1033 8.42 -60.63 0.28
CA TRP A 1033 7.80 -60.68 1.63
C TRP A 1033 8.38 -61.42 2.84
N LYS A 1034 8.15 -60.83 4.00
CA LYS A 1034 7.16 -61.38 4.94
C LYS A 1034 6.00 -60.39 5.09
#